data_AF-A0A1G7C1V7-F1
#
_entry.id   AF-A0A1G7C1V7-F1
#
_cell.length_a   1.000
_cell.length_b   1.000
_cell.length_c   1.000
_cell.angle_alpha   90.00
_cell.angle_beta   90.00
_cell.angle_gamma   90.00
#
_symmetry.space_group_name_H-M   'P 1'
#
loop_
_entity.id
_entity.type
_entity.pdbx_description
1 polymer ?
#
loop_
_entity_poly.entity_id
_entity_poly.type
_entity_poly.pdbx_seq_one_letter_code
_entity_poly.pdbx_strand_id
1 'polypeptide(L)'
;MEEIAGFGEIPDFGEQGSLLDIPRLAARIKSSVPDPVAHVRPLVTHPQLDHVFDYLVPQKFAAQAQVGCRVVVDIGSRRVNGFIVARDADSRAGTDLKEIRRVVSAVPVLTSEIYELAREVADRWACSVAEVLRLAIPERHARAEKEFFAADTPLAEPGLRLEPQTWENYAGGVAFATCLAEGKSPHAIVATLPGEAGGRNLLAEAVASTRQSGRGVLVVVPNTRLARSLARYLEKTLGEKIAFAAAEDPHETRYRNFLGALTGRAGIVVGSRAATWWPVKKLGLAVVIDDAATSLREPRAPYAEASEVLRLRARLEEAAFLAYGPYVSERSAQAIREGALLLEGETRAKKQILPQVSAAEQWNTDDSFRIPSPAFQLVRQALPRGPVLFTVPRSGYIPEVACGNCWEPARCAECGGKLAIPSKGERPHCTRCGTRINQWRCAQCGYGHLRAMKIGSYRTAEEIGRAFPGVGMILSGAGLPEGIIPEVDGKSRIVVATPGAEPRAAGGYAAAVVLDSRYLLGEGLDADTRFIRAIARVISRVRSAGAGGKVMLAGRAELQLVSALARWAHGERAEISLAERSQLKLPPAWRWLAVTGRRRDIRNFLGILRAALRSHPLPNPQITGATATTAGGTAAGTTNPGATQINPDTTAATASITQTNASGSSSDPSALSSDASATTSEASATTSDASTSPSLLVGGVHHLVPGVEILGPVPARQPEEMTVYLRTKLASARHVMAQARRSYGSYAGGSSGMPLRLEVDPPM
;
A
#
# COMPACT_ATOMS: atom_id res chain seq x y z
N MET A 1 -28.38 -7.01 23.81
CA MET A 1 -27.09 -7.59 23.39
C MET A 1 -27.39 -8.50 22.24
N GLU A 2 -26.78 -8.31 21.08
CA GLU A 2 -27.00 -9.18 19.93
C GLU A 2 -26.06 -10.39 20.04
N GLU A 3 -26.63 -11.59 20.10
CA GLU A 3 -25.86 -12.83 20.00
C GLU A 3 -25.32 -12.95 18.57
N ILE A 4 -23.99 -13.00 18.43
CA ILE A 4 -23.37 -13.15 17.12
C ILE A 4 -23.40 -14.64 16.77
N ALA A 5 -24.15 -15.02 15.73
CA ALA A 5 -24.28 -16.40 15.29
C ALA A 5 -22.89 -17.08 15.09
N GLY A 6 -22.69 -18.25 15.68
CA GLY A 6 -21.42 -19.00 15.61
C GLY A 6 -20.26 -18.45 16.46
N PHE A 7 -20.46 -17.32 17.14
CA PHE A 7 -19.48 -16.65 17.99
C PHE A 7 -19.95 -16.51 19.45
N GLY A 8 -21.24 -16.26 19.67
CA GLY A 8 -21.86 -15.99 20.98
C GLY A 8 -21.77 -14.52 21.39
N GLU A 9 -22.17 -14.21 22.62
CA GLU A 9 -22.23 -12.84 23.13
C GLU A 9 -20.84 -12.26 23.49
N ILE A 10 -20.60 -10.98 23.21
CA ILE A 10 -19.37 -10.31 23.66
C ILE A 10 -19.50 -9.98 25.16
N PRO A 11 -18.60 -10.51 26.03
CA PRO A 11 -18.66 -10.30 27.46
C PRO A 11 -18.63 -8.81 27.80
N ASP A 12 -19.48 -8.39 28.74
CA ASP A 12 -19.43 -7.05 29.29
C ASP A 12 -18.48 -7.04 30.48
N PHE A 13 -17.28 -6.56 30.23
CA PHE A 13 -16.43 -6.12 31.32
C PHE A 13 -17.02 -4.79 31.78
N GLY A 14 -17.48 -4.73 33.04
CA GLY A 14 -17.85 -3.47 33.65
C GLY A 14 -16.66 -2.50 33.64
N GLU A 15 -16.81 -1.32 34.24
CA GLU A 15 -15.66 -0.49 34.61
C GLU A 15 -14.83 -1.18 35.72
N GLN A 16 -14.49 -2.46 35.56
CA GLN A 16 -13.46 -3.12 36.33
C GLN A 16 -12.16 -2.49 35.88
N GLY A 17 -11.77 -1.53 36.71
CA GLY A 17 -10.87 -0.45 36.38
C GLY A 17 -9.73 -0.85 35.48
N SER A 18 -9.44 0.05 34.53
CA SER A 18 -8.11 0.62 34.60
C SER A 18 -7.79 0.75 36.08
N LEU A 19 -6.85 -0.07 36.60
CA LEU A 19 -6.18 0.28 37.84
C LEU A 19 -5.95 1.77 37.69
N LEU A 20 -6.58 2.58 38.54
CA LEU A 20 -6.32 4.01 38.56
C LEU A 20 -4.80 4.07 38.56
N ASP A 21 -4.20 4.47 37.44
CA ASP A 21 -2.84 4.95 37.42
C ASP A 21 -2.96 6.21 38.25
N ILE A 22 -3.03 6.05 39.58
CA ILE A 22 -2.85 7.10 40.54
C ILE A 22 -1.54 7.69 40.07
N PRO A 23 -1.51 8.92 39.55
CA PRO A 23 -0.30 9.47 39.00
C PRO A 23 0.70 9.44 40.15
N ARG A 24 1.64 8.49 40.12
CA ARG A 24 2.71 8.45 41.10
C ARG A 24 3.44 9.76 40.90
N LEU A 25 3.47 10.60 41.93
CA LEU A 25 4.24 11.83 41.88
C LEU A 25 5.66 11.45 41.47
N ALA A 26 6.17 12.14 40.45
CA ALA A 26 7.52 11.89 39.98
C ALA A 26 8.48 12.17 41.15
N ALA A 27 9.34 11.20 41.45
CA ALA A 27 10.32 11.29 42.52
C ALA A 27 11.66 11.73 41.92
N ARG A 28 12.20 12.83 42.43
CA ARG A 28 13.51 13.32 42.01
C ARG A 28 14.63 12.41 42.51
N ILE A 29 15.44 11.92 41.57
CA ILE A 29 16.56 11.02 41.87
C ILE A 29 17.80 11.86 42.23
N LYS A 30 18.33 11.65 43.43
CA LYS A 30 19.58 12.27 43.86
C LYS A 30 20.76 11.49 43.26
N SER A 31 21.54 12.13 42.39
CA SER A 31 22.72 11.53 41.75
C SER A 31 23.76 12.61 41.42
N SER A 32 25.02 12.20 41.30
CA SER A 32 26.11 13.02 40.76
C SER A 32 26.08 13.13 39.23
N VAL A 33 25.30 12.27 38.57
CA VAL A 33 25.10 12.29 37.11
C VAL A 33 23.98 13.29 36.79
N PRO A 34 24.18 14.25 35.86
CA PRO A 34 23.09 15.08 35.37
C PRO A 34 22.09 14.23 34.60
N ASP A 35 20.80 14.48 34.79
CA ASP A 35 19.69 13.68 34.24
C ASP A 35 19.91 12.16 34.44
N PRO A 36 19.97 11.71 35.70
CA PRO A 36 20.36 10.34 36.04
C PRO A 36 19.32 9.29 35.69
N VAL A 37 18.08 9.68 35.37
CA VAL A 37 17.02 8.77 34.95
C VAL A 37 17.07 8.63 33.44
N ALA A 38 17.21 7.40 32.96
CA ALA A 38 17.05 7.06 31.55
C ALA A 38 15.73 6.34 31.35
N HIS A 39 14.88 6.93 30.52
CA HIS A 39 13.66 6.31 30.03
C HIS A 39 14.03 5.40 28.87
N VAL A 40 13.92 4.09 29.07
CA VAL A 40 14.33 3.08 28.10
C VAL A 40 13.11 2.44 27.47
N ARG A 41 13.06 2.40 26.13
CA ARG A 41 12.14 1.57 25.37
C ARG A 41 12.81 0.21 25.10
N PRO A 42 12.41 -0.88 25.76
CA PRO A 42 13.00 -2.19 25.54
C PRO A 42 12.51 -2.80 24.24
N LEU A 43 13.35 -3.59 23.57
CA LEU A 43 12.98 -4.32 22.36
C LEU A 43 12.32 -5.66 22.70
N VAL A 44 11.21 -5.58 23.43
CA VAL A 44 10.37 -6.72 23.80
C VAL A 44 9.03 -6.58 23.09
N THR A 45 8.60 -7.62 22.38
CA THR A 45 7.38 -7.60 21.54
C THR A 45 6.16 -8.14 22.26
N HIS A 46 6.28 -8.48 23.55
CA HIS A 46 5.13 -8.90 24.34
C HIS A 46 4.25 -7.68 24.61
N PRO A 47 2.95 -7.69 24.23
CA PRO A 47 2.08 -6.50 24.28
C PRO A 47 2.04 -5.81 25.66
N GLN A 48 2.02 -6.58 26.74
CA GLN A 48 2.04 -6.05 28.12
C GLN A 48 3.31 -5.24 28.45
N LEU A 49 4.43 -5.55 27.81
CA LEU A 49 5.74 -4.93 28.06
C LEU A 49 6.07 -3.80 27.07
N ASP A 50 5.11 -3.40 26.23
CA ASP A 50 5.28 -2.38 25.20
C ASP A 50 5.13 -0.94 25.75
N HIS A 51 5.82 -0.66 26.86
CA HIS A 51 5.91 0.67 27.48
C HIS A 51 7.37 1.06 27.76
N VAL A 52 7.56 2.27 28.27
CA VAL A 52 8.88 2.80 28.64
C VAL A 52 9.14 2.46 30.10
N PHE A 53 10.38 2.10 30.41
CA PHE A 53 10.83 1.75 31.76
C PHE A 53 11.96 2.69 32.21
N ASP A 54 11.93 3.08 33.47
CA ASP A 54 12.91 3.99 34.06
C ASP A 54 14.10 3.19 34.61
N TYR A 55 15.31 3.62 34.28
CA TYR A 55 16.56 3.03 34.77
C TYR A 55 17.52 4.12 35.25
N LEU A 56 18.37 3.81 36.23
CA LEU A 56 19.44 4.70 36.66
C LEU A 56 20.62 4.63 35.68
N VAL A 57 21.18 5.80 35.32
CA VAL A 57 22.42 5.92 34.56
C VAL A 57 23.62 5.91 35.52
N PRO A 58 24.46 4.87 35.52
CA PRO A 58 25.65 4.84 36.36
C PRO A 58 26.69 5.87 35.90
N GLN A 59 27.48 6.42 36.82
CA GLN A 59 28.52 7.44 36.53
C GLN A 59 29.45 7.03 35.37
N LYS A 60 29.86 5.76 35.30
CA LYS A 60 30.71 5.20 34.23
C LYS A 60 30.12 5.31 32.81
N PHE A 61 28.80 5.48 32.69
CA PHE A 61 28.10 5.61 31.42
C PHE A 61 27.54 7.00 31.17
N ALA A 62 27.73 7.97 32.07
CA ALA A 62 27.13 9.31 31.99
C ALA A 62 27.36 10.01 30.64
N ALA A 63 28.58 9.93 30.09
CA ALA A 63 28.93 10.53 28.81
C ALA A 63 28.40 9.74 27.59
N GLN A 64 28.25 8.41 27.71
CA GLN A 64 27.88 7.53 26.60
C GLN A 64 26.37 7.29 26.49
N ALA A 65 25.65 7.31 27.62
CA ALA A 65 24.22 7.05 27.70
C ALA A 65 23.43 8.29 27.23
N GLN A 66 23.48 8.60 25.94
CA GLN A 66 22.72 9.69 25.36
C GLN A 66 21.35 9.21 24.89
N VAL A 67 20.40 10.13 24.72
CA VAL A 67 19.12 9.84 24.08
C VAL A 67 19.38 9.31 22.67
N GLY A 68 18.70 8.22 22.30
CA GLY A 68 18.88 7.51 21.05
C GLY A 68 19.92 6.37 21.10
N CYS A 69 20.73 6.28 22.17
CA CYS A 69 21.71 5.21 22.31
C CYS A 69 21.06 3.87 22.62
N ARG A 70 21.66 2.81 22.08
CA ARG A 70 21.26 1.43 22.36
C ARG A 70 21.90 0.98 23.68
N VAL A 71 21.09 0.40 24.57
CA VAL A 71 21.50 -0.08 25.88
C VAL A 71 21.06 -1.53 26.11
N VAL A 72 21.69 -2.20 27.08
CA VAL A 72 21.24 -3.47 27.63
C VAL A 72 20.68 -3.19 29.02
N VAL A 73 19.49 -3.71 29.30
CA VAL A 73 18.79 -3.57 30.58
C VAL A 73 18.20 -4.91 31.02
N ASP A 74 17.86 -5.02 32.30
CA ASP A 74 17.16 -6.19 32.84
C ASP A 74 15.65 -5.94 32.90
N ILE A 75 14.86 -6.88 32.37
CA ILE A 75 13.41 -6.97 32.56
C ILE A 75 13.10 -8.30 33.20
N GLY A 76 12.62 -8.26 34.44
CA GLY A 76 12.55 -9.45 35.30
C GLY A 76 13.93 -10.09 35.43
N SER A 77 14.05 -11.34 35.03
CA SER A 77 15.31 -12.12 34.99
C SER A 77 16.04 -12.08 33.64
N ARG A 78 15.47 -11.43 32.62
CA ARG A 78 15.98 -11.46 31.24
C ARG A 78 16.74 -10.18 30.91
N ARG A 79 17.86 -10.34 30.21
CA ARG A 79 18.61 -9.23 29.60
C ARG A 79 18.03 -8.93 28.24
N VAL A 80 17.73 -7.67 27.98
CA VAL A 80 17.14 -7.21 26.71
C VAL A 80 17.85 -5.96 26.21
N ASN A 81 17.95 -5.85 24.89
CA ASN A 81 18.35 -4.59 24.27
C ASN A 81 17.19 -3.59 24.37
N GLY A 82 17.51 -2.31 24.48
CA GLY A 82 16.57 -1.20 24.43
C GLY A 82 17.23 0.06 23.90
N PHE A 83 16.46 1.12 23.78
CA PHE A 83 16.94 2.45 23.41
C PHE A 83 16.56 3.45 24.49
N ILE A 84 17.48 4.35 24.83
CA ILE A 84 17.17 5.50 25.66
C ILE A 84 16.32 6.45 24.80
N VAL A 85 15.11 6.78 25.26
CA VAL A 85 14.17 7.65 24.53
C VAL A 85 14.02 9.04 25.15
N ALA A 86 14.38 9.17 26.42
CA ALA A 86 14.50 10.44 27.14
C ALA A 86 15.43 10.26 28.34
N ARG A 87 15.93 11.38 28.87
CA ARG A 87 16.66 11.45 30.14
C ARG A 87 16.18 12.65 30.94
N ASP A 88 15.99 12.48 32.24
CA ASP A 88 15.64 13.54 33.15
C ASP A 88 16.10 13.25 34.59
N ALA A 89 15.67 14.09 35.53
CA ALA A 89 15.97 13.95 36.96
C ALA A 89 14.90 13.21 37.76
N ASP A 90 13.76 12.88 37.16
CA ASP A 90 12.54 12.53 37.87
C ASP A 90 11.95 11.20 37.38
N SER A 91 11.68 10.27 38.29
CA SER A 91 11.14 8.96 37.96
C SER A 91 9.72 8.78 38.48
N ARG A 92 8.81 8.29 37.63
CA ARG A 92 7.46 7.91 38.06
C ARG A 92 7.42 6.50 38.66
N ALA A 93 8.47 5.70 38.45
CA ALA A 93 8.61 4.38 39.04
C ALA A 93 8.99 4.42 40.53
N GLY A 94 9.42 5.59 41.04
CA GLY A 94 9.93 5.78 42.40
C GLY A 94 11.46 5.91 42.42
N THR A 95 12.05 5.87 43.62
CA THR A 95 13.50 6.11 43.83
C THR A 95 14.38 4.88 43.67
N ASP A 96 13.83 3.67 43.76
CA ASP A 96 14.57 2.41 43.63
C ASP A 96 14.60 1.96 42.16
N LEU A 97 15.58 2.47 41.42
CA LEU A 97 15.76 2.19 40.00
C LEU A 97 16.89 1.20 39.77
N LYS A 98 16.65 0.19 38.92
CA LYS A 98 17.72 -0.67 38.42
C LYS A 98 18.67 0.14 37.53
N GLU A 99 19.96 -0.16 37.60
CA GLU A 99 20.96 0.46 36.74
C GLU A 99 20.92 -0.07 35.30
N ILE A 100 21.29 0.79 34.34
CA ILE A 100 21.65 0.34 32.99
C ILE A 100 22.86 -0.60 33.08
N ARG A 101 22.70 -1.83 32.57
CA ARG A 101 23.78 -2.83 32.56
C ARG A 101 24.96 -2.40 31.69
N ARG A 102 24.66 -1.91 30.48
CA ARG A 102 25.68 -1.57 29.47
C ARG A 102 25.13 -0.63 28.39
N VAL A 103 25.92 0.35 27.98
CA VAL A 103 25.71 1.11 26.74
C VAL A 103 26.38 0.36 25.58
N VAL A 104 25.64 0.05 24.52
CA VAL A 104 26.14 -0.77 23.39
C VAL A 104 27.09 0.02 22.49
N SER A 105 26.77 1.30 22.28
CA SER A 105 27.59 2.32 21.62
C SER A 105 27.11 3.70 22.04
N ALA A 106 28.00 4.68 22.06
CA ALA A 106 27.68 6.09 22.29
C ALA A 106 27.02 6.76 21.08
N VAL A 107 26.89 6.06 19.95
CA VAL A 107 26.22 6.58 18.75
C VAL A 107 24.70 6.56 18.95
N PRO A 108 24.01 7.71 18.89
CA PRO A 108 22.56 7.78 18.99
C PRO A 108 21.93 7.32 17.66
N VAL A 109 21.60 6.03 17.57
CA VAL A 109 21.08 5.42 16.34
C VAL A 109 19.55 5.53 16.21
N LEU A 110 18.84 5.78 17.32
CA LEU A 110 17.41 6.08 17.31
C LEU A 110 17.26 7.60 17.37
N THR A 111 16.87 8.22 16.25
CA THR A 111 16.55 9.66 16.23
C THR A 111 15.13 9.89 16.78
N SER A 112 14.86 11.13 17.21
CA SER A 112 13.54 11.57 17.66
C SER A 112 12.45 11.27 16.62
N GLU A 113 12.73 11.62 15.36
CA GLU A 113 11.79 11.50 14.24
C GLU A 113 11.42 10.03 14.00
N ILE A 114 12.42 9.13 14.03
CA ILE A 114 12.19 7.70 13.85
C ILE A 114 11.46 7.10 15.07
N TYR A 115 11.71 7.59 16.28
CA TYR A 115 10.98 7.13 17.46
C TYR A 115 9.51 7.55 17.45
N GLU A 116 9.22 8.80 17.07
CA GLU A 116 7.86 9.31 16.88
C GLU A 116 7.12 8.55 15.78
N LEU A 117 7.77 8.36 14.63
CA LEU A 117 7.24 7.52 13.55
C LEU A 117 6.93 6.11 14.04
N ALA A 118 7.82 5.48 14.82
CA ALA A 118 7.61 4.14 15.34
C ALA A 118 6.39 4.06 16.28
N ARG A 119 6.15 5.09 17.10
CA ARG A 119 4.95 5.17 17.96
C ARG A 119 3.68 5.34 17.14
N GLU A 120 3.70 6.22 16.16
CA GLU A 120 2.55 6.51 15.29
C GLU A 120 2.18 5.30 14.41
N VAL A 121 3.18 4.58 13.89
CA VAL A 121 2.98 3.31 13.18
C VAL A 121 2.44 2.26 14.14
N ALA A 122 2.99 2.15 15.34
CA ALA A 122 2.51 1.17 16.32
C ALA A 122 1.03 1.36 16.67
N ASP A 123 0.60 2.60 16.85
CA ASP A 123 -0.82 2.94 17.06
C ASP A 123 -1.68 2.68 15.82
N ARG A 124 -1.20 3.01 14.62
CA ARG A 124 -1.96 2.87 13.37
C ARG A 124 -2.12 1.40 12.91
N TRP A 125 -1.13 0.55 13.17
CA TRP A 125 -1.14 -0.88 12.80
C TRP A 125 -1.43 -1.82 13.97
N ALA A 126 -1.84 -1.29 15.12
CA ALA A 126 -2.16 -2.05 16.33
C ALA A 126 -1.07 -3.06 16.73
N CYS A 127 0.19 -2.63 16.69
CA CYS A 127 1.38 -3.46 16.95
C CYS A 127 2.28 -2.81 18.01
N SER A 128 3.39 -3.47 18.38
CA SER A 128 4.31 -2.93 19.38
C SER A 128 5.33 -1.95 18.79
N VAL A 129 5.76 -0.96 19.58
CA VAL A 129 6.86 -0.05 19.16
C VAL A 129 8.14 -0.85 18.94
N ALA A 130 8.37 -1.90 19.75
CA ALA A 130 9.53 -2.77 19.61
C ALA A 130 9.59 -3.49 18.26
N GLU A 131 8.44 -3.93 17.70
CA GLU A 131 8.38 -4.54 16.36
C GLU A 131 8.82 -3.54 15.29
N VAL A 132 8.33 -2.30 15.37
CA VAL A 132 8.69 -1.25 14.41
C VAL A 132 10.18 -0.89 14.53
N LEU A 133 10.70 -0.73 15.75
CA LEU A 133 12.11 -0.39 15.98
C LEU A 133 13.10 -1.48 15.50
N ARG A 134 12.70 -2.76 15.55
CA ARG A 134 13.49 -3.87 15.00
C ARG A 134 13.59 -3.82 13.47
N LEU A 135 12.56 -3.32 12.80
CA LEU A 135 12.60 -3.08 11.36
C LEU A 135 13.44 -1.83 11.04
N ALA A 136 13.32 -0.81 11.89
CA ALA A 136 13.90 0.50 11.61
C ALA A 136 15.41 0.58 11.78
N ILE A 137 15.95 -0.03 12.83
CA ILE A 137 17.34 0.17 13.22
C ILE A 137 18.13 -1.13 13.01
N PRO A 138 19.13 -1.14 12.11
CA PRO A 138 19.97 -2.32 11.91
C PRO A 138 20.74 -2.70 13.17
N GLU A 139 21.16 -3.96 13.25
CA GLU A 139 22.09 -4.41 14.28
C GLU A 139 23.42 -3.67 14.16
N ARG A 140 24.14 -3.51 15.28
CA ARG A 140 25.41 -2.78 15.28
C ARG A 140 26.51 -3.63 14.66
N HIS A 141 27.35 -3.03 13.83
CA HIS A 141 28.60 -3.62 13.38
C HIS A 141 29.81 -2.80 13.89
N ALA A 142 30.44 -3.26 14.98
CA ALA A 142 31.39 -2.47 15.77
C ALA A 142 32.63 -2.00 14.97
N ARG A 143 33.19 -2.88 14.13
CA ARG A 143 34.36 -2.54 13.29
C ARG A 143 34.00 -1.46 12.25
N ALA A 144 32.85 -1.60 11.60
CA ALA A 144 32.37 -0.63 10.62
C ALA A 144 32.09 0.73 11.27
N GLU A 145 31.54 0.74 12.49
CA GLU A 145 31.35 1.97 13.27
C GLU A 145 32.68 2.69 13.51
N LYS A 146 33.69 1.97 14.01
CA LYS A 146 35.01 2.52 14.32
C LYS A 146 35.68 3.08 13.06
N GLU A 147 35.68 2.31 11.97
CA GLU A 147 36.23 2.75 10.67
C GLU A 147 35.49 3.96 10.11
N PHE A 148 34.16 3.99 10.24
CA PHE A 148 33.34 5.09 9.75
C PHE A 148 33.67 6.40 10.47
N PHE A 149 33.76 6.40 11.80
CA PHE A 149 34.08 7.61 12.56
C PHE A 149 35.57 7.99 12.53
N ALA A 150 36.46 7.05 12.19
CA ALA A 150 37.88 7.35 11.93
C ALA A 150 38.10 8.04 10.58
N ALA A 151 37.20 7.84 9.60
CA ALA A 151 37.28 8.51 8.31
C ALA A 151 36.84 9.97 8.43
N ASP A 152 37.67 10.88 7.93
CA ASP A 152 37.35 12.30 7.78
C ASP A 152 36.59 12.52 6.48
N THR A 153 35.28 12.25 6.52
CA THR A 153 34.37 12.46 5.38
C THR A 153 33.44 13.63 5.71
N PRO A 154 33.39 14.68 4.86
CA PRO A 154 32.53 15.83 5.09
C PRO A 154 31.04 15.44 4.97
N LEU A 155 30.18 16.34 5.42
CA LEU A 155 28.73 16.23 5.21
C LEU A 155 28.40 16.36 3.73
N ALA A 156 27.27 15.75 3.32
CA ALA A 156 26.84 15.83 1.93
C ALA A 156 26.31 17.24 1.59
N GLU A 157 27.01 17.92 0.69
CA GLU A 157 26.54 19.15 0.07
C GLU A 157 25.60 18.84 -1.12
N PRO A 158 24.65 19.74 -1.44
CA PRO A 158 23.83 19.60 -2.64
C PRO A 158 24.72 19.52 -3.90
N GLY A 159 24.41 18.57 -4.78
CA GLY A 159 25.12 18.36 -6.03
C GLY A 159 24.62 19.26 -7.15
N LEU A 160 24.67 18.73 -8.37
CA LEU A 160 24.27 19.46 -9.58
C LEU A 160 22.82 19.92 -9.51
N ARG A 161 22.59 21.21 -9.79
CA ARG A 161 21.24 21.75 -10.00
C ARG A 161 20.72 21.28 -11.36
N LEU A 162 19.48 20.80 -11.37
CA LEU A 162 18.77 20.41 -12.57
C LEU A 162 17.56 21.32 -12.75
N GLU A 163 17.42 21.90 -13.93
CA GLU A 163 16.23 22.66 -14.28
C GLU A 163 15.03 21.70 -14.45
N PRO A 164 13.84 22.03 -13.91
CA PRO A 164 12.68 21.13 -13.90
C PRO A 164 11.93 21.08 -15.24
N GLN A 165 12.64 20.92 -16.36
CA GLN A 165 12.08 20.95 -17.71
C GLN A 165 11.13 19.78 -17.97
N THR A 166 11.40 18.60 -17.40
CA THR A 166 10.52 17.45 -17.59
C THR A 166 9.16 17.68 -16.91
N TRP A 167 9.13 18.47 -15.82
CA TRP A 167 7.91 18.85 -15.10
C TRP A 167 6.96 19.76 -15.88
N GLU A 168 7.42 20.43 -16.95
CA GLU A 168 6.55 21.22 -17.84
C GLU A 168 5.50 20.35 -18.55
N ASN A 169 5.74 19.04 -18.67
CA ASN A 169 4.78 18.12 -19.28
C ASN A 169 3.59 17.78 -18.36
N TYR A 170 3.58 18.26 -17.11
CA TYR A 170 2.59 17.91 -16.10
C TYR A 170 1.88 19.15 -15.58
N ALA A 171 0.56 19.08 -15.46
CA ALA A 171 -0.24 20.13 -14.85
C ALA A 171 0.24 20.36 -13.40
N GLY A 172 0.67 21.59 -13.11
CA GLY A 172 1.21 21.97 -11.79
C GLY A 172 2.62 21.44 -11.48
N GLY A 173 3.29 20.76 -12.43
CA GLY A 173 4.60 20.14 -12.21
C GLY A 173 5.70 21.15 -11.87
N VAL A 174 5.78 22.26 -12.61
CA VAL A 174 6.79 23.31 -12.36
C VAL A 174 6.59 23.95 -10.98
N ALA A 175 5.34 24.20 -10.58
CA ALA A 175 5.01 24.73 -9.26
C ALA A 175 5.39 23.74 -8.14
N PHE A 176 5.16 22.44 -8.36
CA PHE A 176 5.62 21.39 -7.45
C PHE A 176 7.14 21.39 -7.28
N ALA A 177 7.90 21.40 -8.38
CA ALA A 177 9.37 21.45 -8.34
C ALA A 177 9.89 22.73 -7.65
N THR A 178 9.27 23.87 -7.92
CA THR A 178 9.60 25.16 -7.28
C THR A 178 9.38 25.09 -5.77
N CYS A 179 8.25 24.54 -5.32
CA CYS A 179 7.99 24.35 -3.90
C CYS A 179 9.07 23.48 -3.22
N LEU A 180 9.55 22.42 -3.89
CA LEU A 180 10.65 21.60 -3.36
C LEU A 180 11.96 22.41 -3.24
N ALA A 181 12.28 23.22 -4.24
CA ALA A 181 13.47 24.09 -4.25
C ALA A 181 13.44 25.16 -3.15
N GLU A 182 12.26 25.67 -2.83
CA GLU A 182 12.03 26.61 -1.73
C GLU A 182 11.99 25.91 -0.35
N GLY A 183 12.14 24.59 -0.30
CA GLY A 183 12.06 23.82 0.93
C GLY A 183 10.65 23.70 1.51
N LYS A 184 9.61 23.93 0.71
CA LYS A 184 8.21 23.65 1.07
C LYS A 184 7.92 22.14 0.94
N SER A 185 6.74 21.74 1.41
CA SER A 185 6.41 20.32 1.62
C SER A 185 5.13 19.89 0.89
N PRO A 186 5.08 20.01 -0.44
CA PRO A 186 3.91 19.58 -1.20
C PRO A 186 3.69 18.07 -1.10
N HIS A 187 2.42 17.67 -1.10
CA HIS A 187 2.03 16.27 -1.15
C HIS A 187 1.44 15.99 -2.53
N ALA A 188 2.08 15.11 -3.31
CA ALA A 188 1.71 14.86 -4.69
C ALA A 188 1.69 13.37 -5.06
N ILE A 189 0.85 13.05 -6.03
CA ILE A 189 0.77 11.76 -6.73
C ILE A 189 1.03 12.08 -8.20
N VAL A 190 2.04 11.44 -8.81
CA VAL A 190 2.31 11.62 -10.25
C VAL A 190 1.95 10.36 -11.02
N ALA A 191 1.08 10.51 -12.02
CA ALA A 191 0.79 9.51 -13.03
C ALA A 191 1.76 9.71 -14.21
N THR A 192 2.96 9.15 -14.09
CA THR A 192 4.08 9.44 -14.99
C THR A 192 3.74 9.11 -16.44
N LEU A 193 4.07 10.02 -17.36
CA LEU A 193 3.93 9.80 -18.80
C LEU A 193 4.91 8.72 -19.31
N PRO A 194 4.63 8.07 -20.45
CA PRO A 194 5.56 7.13 -21.08
C PRO A 194 6.92 7.73 -21.44
N GLY A 195 7.91 6.86 -21.64
CA GLY A 195 9.22 7.24 -22.15
C GLY A 195 10.04 8.10 -21.18
N GLU A 196 10.78 9.06 -21.73
CA GLU A 196 11.67 9.92 -20.95
C GLU A 196 10.91 10.94 -20.08
N ALA A 197 9.74 11.40 -20.53
CA ALA A 197 8.91 12.39 -19.84
C ALA A 197 8.39 11.92 -18.47
N GLY A 198 8.28 10.61 -18.23
CA GLY A 198 8.01 10.03 -16.91
C GLY A 198 9.11 9.08 -16.43
N GLY A 199 10.30 9.20 -17.03
CA GLY A 199 11.46 8.38 -16.76
C GLY A 199 12.26 8.87 -15.55
N ARG A 200 13.48 8.34 -15.40
CA ARG A 200 14.34 8.66 -14.23
C ARG A 200 14.72 10.14 -14.15
N ASN A 201 14.67 10.88 -15.26
CA ASN A 201 14.99 12.31 -15.32
C ASN A 201 13.99 13.15 -14.48
N LEU A 202 12.68 12.89 -14.62
CA LEU A 202 11.64 13.56 -13.83
C LEU A 202 11.88 13.41 -12.33
N LEU A 203 12.25 12.19 -11.89
CA LEU A 203 12.60 11.93 -10.50
C LEU A 203 13.90 12.64 -10.09
N ALA A 204 14.93 12.64 -10.94
CA ALA A 204 16.19 13.34 -10.67
C ALA A 204 15.98 14.85 -10.48
N GLU A 205 15.12 15.48 -11.29
CA GLU A 205 14.75 16.90 -11.16
C GLU A 205 14.09 17.20 -9.81
N ALA A 206 13.17 16.36 -9.33
CA ALA A 206 12.55 16.54 -8.00
C ALA A 206 13.54 16.30 -6.85
N VAL A 207 14.42 15.31 -6.98
CA VAL A 207 15.50 15.06 -6.01
C VAL A 207 16.44 16.28 -5.96
N ALA A 208 16.90 16.77 -7.10
CA ALA A 208 17.79 17.92 -7.21
C ALA A 208 17.14 19.19 -6.65
N SER A 209 15.87 19.45 -6.99
CA SER A 209 15.10 20.59 -6.45
C SER A 209 15.04 20.52 -4.93
N THR A 210 14.73 19.35 -4.35
CA THR A 210 14.72 19.20 -2.89
C THR A 210 16.11 19.43 -2.27
N ARG A 211 17.17 18.89 -2.89
CA ARG A 211 18.54 19.06 -2.42
C ARG A 211 19.00 20.53 -2.47
N GLN A 212 18.51 21.32 -3.42
CA GLN A 212 18.80 22.76 -3.51
C GLN A 212 18.36 23.54 -2.25
N SER A 213 17.28 23.11 -1.59
CA SER A 213 16.85 23.68 -0.30
C SER A 213 17.74 23.27 0.90
N GLY A 214 18.73 22.40 0.68
CA GLY A 214 19.58 21.81 1.72
C GLY A 214 18.92 20.66 2.48
N ARG A 215 17.69 20.28 2.12
CA ARG A 215 16.93 19.18 2.74
C ARG A 215 17.31 17.83 2.13
N GLY A 216 17.16 16.75 2.90
CA GLY A 216 17.48 15.38 2.47
C GLY A 216 16.34 14.69 1.71
N VAL A 217 16.65 13.61 1.00
CA VAL A 217 15.66 12.87 0.19
C VAL A 217 15.69 11.37 0.52
N LEU A 218 14.50 10.77 0.62
CA LEU A 218 14.32 9.33 0.77
C LEU A 218 13.55 8.78 -0.43
N VAL A 219 14.12 7.80 -1.14
CA VAL A 219 13.46 7.11 -2.26
C VAL A 219 13.33 5.62 -1.97
N VAL A 220 12.10 5.15 -1.85
CA VAL A 220 11.76 3.74 -1.64
C VAL A 220 11.21 3.15 -2.94
N VAL A 221 11.72 1.98 -3.33
CA VAL A 221 11.31 1.29 -4.55
C VAL A 221 10.99 -0.19 -4.29
N PRO A 222 10.27 -0.88 -5.19
CA PRO A 222 9.75 -2.22 -4.89
C PRO A 222 10.79 -3.33 -4.69
N ASN A 223 12.00 -3.20 -5.26
CA ASN A 223 13.02 -4.24 -5.18
C ASN A 223 14.45 -3.68 -5.25
N THR A 224 15.40 -4.45 -4.69
CA THR A 224 16.82 -4.10 -4.57
C THR A 224 17.48 -3.82 -5.92
N ARG A 225 17.10 -4.54 -6.98
CA ARG A 225 17.70 -4.37 -8.32
C ARG A 225 17.37 -3.00 -8.91
N LEU A 226 16.10 -2.61 -8.84
CA LEU A 226 15.67 -1.27 -9.25
C LEU A 226 16.31 -0.20 -8.37
N ALA A 227 16.38 -0.43 -7.05
CA ALA A 227 16.99 0.50 -6.11
C ALA A 227 18.46 0.76 -6.47
N ARG A 228 19.21 -0.30 -6.76
CA ARG A 228 20.63 -0.22 -7.11
C ARG A 228 20.85 0.47 -8.45
N SER A 229 20.03 0.16 -9.45
CA SER A 229 20.05 0.83 -10.74
C SER A 229 19.75 2.32 -10.62
N LEU A 230 18.77 2.69 -9.79
CA LEU A 230 18.39 4.07 -9.55
C LEU A 230 19.45 4.83 -8.75
N ALA A 231 20.01 4.23 -7.69
CA ALA A 231 21.07 4.84 -6.90
C ALA A 231 22.28 5.19 -7.78
N ARG A 232 22.78 4.26 -8.59
CA ARG A 232 23.90 4.56 -9.52
C ARG A 232 23.57 5.68 -10.51
N TYR A 233 22.34 5.70 -11.01
CA TYR A 233 21.91 6.73 -11.93
C TYR A 233 21.87 8.11 -11.24
N LEU A 234 21.26 8.22 -10.05
CA LEU A 234 21.17 9.47 -9.31
C LEU A 234 22.55 9.94 -8.83
N GLU A 235 23.41 9.04 -8.35
CA GLU A 235 24.77 9.37 -7.92
C GLU A 235 25.59 9.93 -9.09
N LYS A 236 25.50 9.31 -10.28
CA LYS A 236 26.14 9.83 -11.49
C LYS A 236 25.55 11.17 -11.95
N THR A 237 24.23 11.32 -11.87
CA THR A 237 23.53 12.50 -12.42
C THR A 237 23.69 13.73 -11.54
N LEU A 238 23.65 13.55 -10.22
CA LEU A 238 23.71 14.63 -9.24
C LEU A 238 25.14 14.89 -8.77
N GLY A 239 26.05 13.91 -8.87
CA GLY A 239 27.38 14.02 -8.28
C GLY A 239 27.38 13.93 -6.75
N GLU A 240 26.29 13.46 -6.15
CA GLU A 240 26.16 13.26 -4.69
C GLU A 240 26.23 11.78 -4.32
N LYS A 241 26.91 11.49 -3.21
CA LYS A 241 26.95 10.15 -2.63
C LYS A 241 25.57 9.74 -2.13
N ILE A 242 25.16 8.51 -2.47
CA ILE A 242 23.88 7.95 -2.06
C ILE A 242 24.06 6.88 -0.98
N ALA A 243 23.30 6.98 0.11
CA ALA A 243 23.18 5.91 1.08
C ALA A 243 22.23 4.84 0.54
N PHE A 244 22.80 3.70 0.12
CA PHE A 244 22.03 2.59 -0.40
C PHE A 244 21.52 1.68 0.72
N ALA A 245 20.20 1.46 0.75
CA ALA A 245 19.51 0.69 1.77
C ALA A 245 18.90 -0.59 1.19
N ALA A 246 19.59 -1.72 1.38
CA ALA A 246 19.10 -3.04 1.02
C ALA A 246 19.19 -4.00 2.21
N ALA A 247 18.12 -4.77 2.42
CA ALA A 247 18.08 -5.80 3.47
C ALA A 247 19.02 -6.97 3.18
N GLU A 248 19.35 -7.20 1.91
CA GLU A 248 20.19 -8.31 1.42
C GLU A 248 21.69 -7.98 1.45
N ASP A 249 22.08 -6.72 1.66
CA ASP A 249 23.49 -6.35 1.72
C ASP A 249 24.16 -6.91 2.99
N PRO A 250 25.46 -7.24 2.94
CA PRO A 250 26.21 -7.68 4.11
C PRO A 250 26.04 -6.72 5.29
N HIS A 251 25.98 -7.27 6.50
CA HIS A 251 25.69 -6.52 7.73
C HIS A 251 26.62 -5.30 7.91
N GLU A 252 27.91 -5.48 7.62
CA GLU A 252 28.92 -4.41 7.64
C GLU A 252 28.55 -3.25 6.72
N THR A 253 28.29 -3.53 5.43
CA THR A 253 27.93 -2.53 4.41
C THR A 253 26.62 -1.83 4.76
N ARG A 254 25.60 -2.60 5.17
CA ARG A 254 24.31 -2.06 5.58
C ARG A 254 24.45 -1.10 6.76
N TYR A 255 25.23 -1.46 7.78
CA TYR A 255 25.46 -0.60 8.94
C TYR A 255 26.26 0.66 8.59
N ARG A 256 27.30 0.54 7.75
CA ARG A 256 28.09 1.69 7.26
C ARG A 256 27.23 2.69 6.48
N ASN A 257 26.36 2.20 5.58
CA ASN A 257 25.44 3.06 4.82
C ASN A 257 24.39 3.72 5.72
N PHE A 258 23.88 2.99 6.72
CA PHE A 258 22.97 3.54 7.73
C PHE A 258 23.63 4.68 8.52
N LEU A 259 24.89 4.53 8.94
CA LEU A 259 25.64 5.62 9.59
C LEU A 259 25.84 6.83 8.65
N GLY A 260 26.06 6.59 7.35
CA GLY A 260 26.13 7.63 6.33
C GLY A 260 24.85 8.48 6.27
N ALA A 261 23.69 7.83 6.26
CA ALA A 261 22.39 8.48 6.28
C ALA A 261 22.12 9.20 7.62
N LEU A 262 22.39 8.53 8.75
CA LEU A 262 22.21 9.04 10.11
C LEU A 262 23.01 10.33 10.36
N THR A 263 24.27 10.36 9.93
CA THR A 263 25.16 11.51 10.17
C THR A 263 24.99 12.63 9.15
N GLY A 264 24.29 12.39 8.03
CA GLY A 264 24.17 13.33 6.92
C GLY A 264 25.41 13.38 6.01
N ARG A 265 26.30 12.38 6.08
CA ARG A 265 27.37 12.16 5.08
C ARG A 265 26.82 11.66 3.74
N ALA A 266 25.55 11.26 3.70
CA ALA A 266 24.76 11.12 2.49
C ALA A 266 23.43 11.86 2.69
N GLY A 267 23.12 12.81 1.80
CA GLY A 267 21.86 13.57 1.84
C GLY A 267 20.69 12.86 1.15
N ILE A 268 20.98 11.78 0.42
CA ILE A 268 20.01 11.01 -0.35
C ILE A 268 20.10 9.55 0.08
N VAL A 269 18.95 8.97 0.43
CA VAL A 269 18.79 7.54 0.71
C VAL A 269 17.96 6.91 -0.41
N VAL A 270 18.47 5.83 -0.99
CA VAL A 270 17.73 5.03 -1.99
C VAL A 270 17.72 3.57 -1.56
N GLY A 271 16.57 2.92 -1.56
CA GLY A 271 16.52 1.51 -1.20
C GLY A 271 15.19 0.84 -1.44
N SER A 272 15.11 -0.43 -1.02
CA SER A 272 13.86 -1.20 -1.05
C SER A 272 12.99 -0.88 0.17
N ARG A 273 11.99 -1.72 0.50
CA ARG A 273 11.08 -1.53 1.65
C ARG A 273 11.81 -1.18 2.96
N ALA A 274 12.98 -1.74 3.23
CA ALA A 274 13.75 -1.49 4.45
C ALA A 274 14.22 -0.02 4.60
N ALA A 275 14.36 0.71 3.50
CA ALA A 275 14.80 2.10 3.50
C ALA A 275 13.76 3.06 4.09
N THR A 276 12.48 2.67 4.10
CA THR A 276 11.35 3.41 4.67
C THR A 276 11.67 3.98 6.06
N TRP A 277 12.45 3.24 6.84
CA TRP A 277 12.75 3.52 8.22
C TRP A 277 14.09 4.21 8.48
N TRP A 278 14.92 4.40 7.46
CA TRP A 278 16.26 4.95 7.65
C TRP A 278 16.20 6.45 7.94
N PRO A 279 17.01 6.96 8.88
CA PRO A 279 17.05 8.39 9.17
C PRO A 279 17.56 9.17 7.96
N VAL A 280 17.01 10.35 7.75
CA VAL A 280 17.46 11.32 6.73
C VAL A 280 17.52 12.68 7.39
N LYS A 281 18.70 13.29 7.43
CA LYS A 281 18.88 14.60 8.06
C LYS A 281 18.07 15.66 7.31
N LYS A 282 17.20 16.39 8.03
CA LYS A 282 16.29 17.40 7.47
C LYS A 282 15.51 16.86 6.26
N LEU A 283 14.79 15.74 6.41
CA LEU A 283 14.01 15.15 5.33
C LEU A 283 13.14 16.21 4.66
N GLY A 284 13.24 16.35 3.34
CA GLY A 284 12.49 17.29 2.52
C GLY A 284 11.60 16.64 1.49
N LEU A 285 11.91 15.42 1.06
CA LEU A 285 11.10 14.66 0.13
C LEU A 285 11.17 13.16 0.43
N ALA A 286 9.99 12.55 0.61
CA ALA A 286 9.81 11.10 0.67
C ALA A 286 9.12 10.62 -0.62
N VAL A 287 9.80 9.77 -1.38
CA VAL A 287 9.31 9.20 -2.64
C VAL A 287 9.03 7.72 -2.48
N VAL A 288 7.85 7.28 -2.91
CA VAL A 288 7.54 5.86 -3.14
C VAL A 288 7.36 5.61 -4.62
N ILE A 289 8.24 4.81 -5.22
CA ILE A 289 8.04 4.34 -6.59
C ILE A 289 7.15 3.11 -6.55
N ASP A 290 6.10 3.12 -7.35
CA ASP A 290 5.18 2.00 -7.53
C ASP A 290 4.51 1.57 -6.22
N ASP A 291 3.67 2.46 -5.68
CA ASP A 291 3.02 2.34 -4.36
C ASP A 291 2.08 1.13 -4.20
N ALA A 292 1.56 0.55 -5.28
CA ALA A 292 0.77 -0.69 -5.27
C ALA A 292 1.63 -1.97 -5.43
N ALA A 293 2.96 -1.89 -5.33
CA ALA A 293 3.79 -3.08 -5.30
C ALA A 293 3.59 -3.89 -4.02
N THR A 294 3.19 -5.14 -4.14
CA THR A 294 3.03 -6.04 -2.98
C THR A 294 4.32 -6.27 -2.19
N SER A 295 5.50 -6.11 -2.81
CA SER A 295 6.80 -6.20 -2.11
C SER A 295 7.07 -5.04 -1.14
N LEU A 296 6.31 -3.94 -1.25
CA LEU A 296 6.37 -2.80 -0.34
C LEU A 296 5.54 -2.99 0.94
N ARG A 297 4.70 -4.04 1.01
CA ARG A 297 4.05 -4.49 2.24
C ARG A 297 5.03 -5.30 3.09
N GLU A 298 5.10 -5.05 4.40
CA GLU A 298 5.86 -5.92 5.29
C GLU A 298 5.17 -7.31 5.41
N PRO A 299 5.87 -8.44 5.17
CA PRO A 299 5.32 -9.79 5.26
C PRO A 299 5.12 -10.28 6.70
N ARG A 300 5.64 -9.56 7.69
CA ARG A 300 5.52 -9.88 9.12
C ARG A 300 4.95 -8.67 9.84
N ALA A 301 4.42 -8.87 11.05
CA ALA A 301 4.01 -7.78 11.93
C ALA A 301 5.09 -6.68 11.94
N PRO A 302 4.72 -5.43 11.65
CA PRO A 302 3.38 -4.84 11.73
C PRO A 302 2.54 -4.89 10.43
N TYR A 303 3.00 -5.58 9.38
CA TYR A 303 2.36 -5.61 8.05
C TYR A 303 2.20 -4.23 7.39
N ALA A 304 2.99 -3.25 7.87
CA ALA A 304 2.91 -1.88 7.42
C ALA A 304 3.30 -1.74 5.94
N GLU A 305 2.65 -0.78 5.29
CA GLU A 305 2.77 -0.51 3.87
C GLU A 305 3.68 0.70 3.69
N ALA A 306 4.76 0.54 2.92
CA ALA A 306 5.79 1.57 2.82
C ALA A 306 5.22 2.94 2.39
N SER A 307 4.26 2.97 1.46
CA SER A 307 3.60 4.21 1.02
C SER A 307 2.86 4.92 2.14
N GLU A 308 2.11 4.20 2.99
CA GLU A 308 1.42 4.79 4.13
C GLU A 308 2.38 5.27 5.22
N VAL A 309 3.46 4.51 5.47
CA VAL A 309 4.49 4.90 6.44
C VAL A 309 5.23 6.15 5.96
N LEU A 310 5.61 6.22 4.69
CA LEU A 310 6.29 7.40 4.13
C LEU A 310 5.39 8.63 4.13
N ARG A 311 4.09 8.47 3.88
CA ARG A 311 3.11 9.56 3.95
C ARG A 311 2.92 10.07 5.37
N LEU A 312 2.85 9.17 6.34
CA LEU A 312 2.82 9.51 7.76
C LEU A 312 4.12 10.24 8.17
N ARG A 313 5.27 9.70 7.76
CA ARG A 313 6.58 10.28 8.01
C ARG A 313 6.73 11.67 7.42
N ALA A 314 6.29 11.87 6.17
CA ALA A 314 6.30 13.17 5.52
C ALA A 314 5.47 14.21 6.30
N ARG A 315 4.35 13.80 6.91
CA ARG A 315 3.57 14.70 7.78
C ARG A 315 4.31 15.02 9.09
N LEU A 316 4.89 14.02 9.75
CA LEU A 316 5.58 14.20 11.04
C LEU A 316 6.85 15.04 10.92
N GLU A 317 7.61 14.86 9.84
CA GLU A 317 8.86 15.57 9.57
C GLU A 317 8.65 16.82 8.70
N GLU A 318 7.39 17.24 8.49
CA GLU A 318 6.99 18.36 7.63
C GLU A 318 7.72 18.34 6.27
N ALA A 319 7.78 17.17 5.61
CA ALA A 319 8.43 16.94 4.33
C ALA A 319 7.43 16.73 3.20
N ALA A 320 7.88 16.94 1.96
CA ALA A 320 7.11 16.61 0.78
C ALA A 320 6.92 15.09 0.64
N PHE A 321 5.84 14.69 0.00
CA PHE A 321 5.59 13.29 -0.38
C PHE A 321 5.30 13.18 -1.87
N LEU A 322 5.88 12.17 -2.53
CA LEU A 322 5.62 11.86 -3.93
C LEU A 322 5.38 10.36 -4.14
N ALA A 323 4.16 9.99 -4.52
CA ALA A 323 3.91 8.67 -5.11
C ALA A 323 4.22 8.72 -6.61
N TYR A 324 5.11 7.84 -7.07
CA TYR A 324 5.70 7.88 -8.41
C TYR A 324 5.41 6.60 -9.19
N GLY A 325 4.60 6.68 -10.25
CA GLY A 325 4.37 5.54 -11.14
C GLY A 325 3.49 5.88 -12.34
N PRO A 326 3.44 5.01 -13.37
CA PRO A 326 2.63 5.26 -14.57
C PRO A 326 1.14 4.94 -14.35
N TYR A 327 0.63 5.10 -13.13
CA TYR A 327 -0.75 4.81 -12.75
C TYR A 327 -1.07 5.53 -11.44
N VAL A 328 -2.35 5.53 -11.07
CA VAL A 328 -2.84 5.98 -9.76
C VAL A 328 -3.48 4.77 -9.08
N SER A 329 -3.02 4.41 -7.88
CA SER A 329 -3.64 3.35 -7.08
C SER A 329 -4.86 3.89 -6.31
N GLU A 330 -5.72 3.01 -5.78
CA GLU A 330 -6.82 3.44 -4.91
C GLU A 330 -6.32 4.14 -3.64
N ARG A 331 -5.12 3.79 -3.14
CA ARG A 331 -4.51 4.46 -1.98
C ARG A 331 -4.05 5.87 -2.33
N SER A 332 -3.49 6.03 -3.53
CA SER A 332 -3.13 7.32 -4.07
C SER A 332 -4.38 8.18 -4.37
N ALA A 333 -5.46 7.59 -4.89
CA ALA A 333 -6.75 8.27 -5.03
C ALA A 333 -7.30 8.73 -3.66
N GLN A 334 -7.18 7.89 -2.62
CA GLN A 334 -7.58 8.28 -1.27
C GLN A 334 -6.75 9.45 -0.74
N ALA A 335 -5.45 9.49 -1.03
CA ALA A 335 -4.60 10.63 -0.69
C ALA A 335 -5.02 11.91 -1.45
N ILE A 336 -5.40 11.79 -2.73
CA ILE A 336 -5.90 12.92 -3.54
C ILE A 336 -7.20 13.47 -2.93
N ARG A 337 -8.13 12.58 -2.53
CA ARG A 337 -9.36 12.96 -1.83
C ARG A 337 -9.09 13.64 -0.47
N GLU A 338 -7.97 13.31 0.16
CA GLU A 338 -7.47 13.93 1.41
C GLU A 338 -6.64 15.21 1.16
N GLY A 339 -6.54 15.69 -0.08
CA GLY A 339 -5.89 16.96 -0.43
C GLY A 339 -4.51 16.85 -1.08
N ALA A 340 -4.05 15.66 -1.46
CA ALA A 340 -2.84 15.52 -2.27
C ALA A 340 -3.05 16.02 -3.71
N LEU A 341 -2.03 16.63 -4.29
CA LEU A 341 -2.03 17.09 -5.68
C LEU A 341 -1.91 15.91 -6.64
N LEU A 342 -2.73 15.89 -7.69
CA LEU A 342 -2.57 14.97 -8.82
C LEU A 342 -1.77 15.67 -9.92
N LEU A 343 -0.54 15.19 -10.16
CA LEU A 343 0.32 15.64 -11.25
C LEU A 343 0.10 14.73 -12.45
N GLU A 344 -0.82 15.13 -13.32
CA GLU A 344 -1.12 14.42 -14.57
C GLU A 344 -0.52 15.14 -15.77
N GLY A 345 -0.16 14.35 -16.78
CA GLY A 345 0.36 14.90 -18.02
C GLY A 345 -0.63 15.85 -18.70
N GLU A 346 -0.13 16.97 -19.21
CA GLU A 346 -0.94 17.93 -19.96
C GLU A 346 -1.50 17.31 -21.25
N THR A 347 -2.63 17.85 -21.73
CA THR A 347 -3.26 17.35 -22.97
C THR A 347 -2.31 17.37 -24.17
N ARG A 348 -1.47 18.42 -24.29
CA ARG A 348 -0.43 18.52 -25.32
C ARG A 348 0.59 17.39 -25.19
N ALA A 349 1.15 17.21 -24.00
CA ALA A 349 2.16 16.18 -23.72
C ALA A 349 1.60 14.77 -23.98
N LYS A 350 0.39 14.47 -23.49
CA LYS A 350 -0.32 13.21 -23.75
C LYS A 350 -0.43 12.91 -25.25
N LYS A 351 -0.88 13.87 -26.07
CA LYS A 351 -1.00 13.71 -27.53
C LYS A 351 0.34 13.41 -28.20
N GLN A 352 1.43 14.02 -27.71
CA GLN A 352 2.77 13.87 -28.30
C GLN A 352 3.46 12.56 -27.91
N ILE A 353 3.22 12.07 -26.68
CA ILE A 353 4.04 11.02 -26.06
C ILE A 353 3.34 9.65 -26.07
N LEU A 354 2.01 9.61 -25.98
CA LEU A 354 1.29 8.33 -25.87
C LEU A 354 1.37 7.51 -27.18
N PRO A 355 1.59 6.19 -27.11
CA PRO A 355 1.32 5.29 -28.23
C PRO A 355 -0.19 5.17 -28.48
N GLN A 356 -0.54 4.65 -29.65
CA GLN A 356 -1.92 4.21 -29.90
C GLN A 356 -2.18 2.91 -29.12
N VAL A 357 -3.23 2.88 -28.30
CA VAL A 357 -3.64 1.69 -27.53
C VAL A 357 -5.01 1.20 -28.01
N SER A 358 -5.14 -0.09 -28.29
CA SER A 358 -6.40 -0.70 -28.77
C SER A 358 -6.59 -2.13 -28.25
N ALA A 359 -7.83 -2.63 -28.25
CA ALA A 359 -8.12 -4.04 -28.01
C ALA A 359 -8.27 -4.80 -29.34
N ALA A 360 -7.77 -6.03 -29.42
CA ALA A 360 -7.86 -6.85 -30.63
C ALA A 360 -9.32 -7.22 -30.96
N GLU A 361 -10.17 -7.37 -29.95
CA GLU A 361 -11.59 -7.75 -30.09
C GLU A 361 -12.43 -6.66 -30.78
N GLN A 362 -11.94 -5.41 -30.81
CA GLN A 362 -12.55 -4.33 -31.59
C GLN A 362 -12.53 -4.60 -33.10
N TRP A 363 -11.78 -5.61 -33.55
CA TRP A 363 -11.53 -5.93 -34.95
C TRP A 363 -12.23 -7.22 -35.44
N ASN A 364 -13.24 -7.70 -34.70
CA ASN A 364 -14.18 -8.78 -35.04
C ASN A 364 -13.52 -10.02 -35.71
N THR A 365 -13.00 -10.96 -34.91
CA THR A 365 -12.38 -12.18 -35.46
C THR A 365 -12.79 -13.45 -34.71
N ASP A 366 -13.27 -14.43 -35.49
CA ASP A 366 -13.64 -15.80 -35.15
C ASP A 366 -12.42 -16.75 -35.18
N ASP A 367 -11.26 -16.29 -34.68
CA ASP A 367 -10.00 -17.01 -34.88
C ASP A 367 -9.67 -17.98 -33.73
N SER A 368 -9.50 -19.26 -34.09
CA SER A 368 -9.01 -20.35 -33.23
C SER A 368 -7.48 -20.31 -33.00
N PHE A 369 -6.80 -19.24 -33.41
CA PHE A 369 -5.34 -19.09 -33.37
C PHE A 369 -4.84 -18.43 -32.08
N ARG A 370 -3.63 -18.80 -31.63
CA ARG A 370 -3.02 -18.25 -30.41
C ARG A 370 -2.76 -16.75 -30.47
N ILE A 371 -2.38 -16.24 -31.65
CA ILE A 371 -2.16 -14.83 -31.94
C ILE A 371 -3.29 -14.38 -32.88
N PRO A 372 -4.18 -13.48 -32.44
CA PRO A 372 -5.25 -12.98 -33.31
C PRO A 372 -4.68 -12.30 -34.57
N SER A 373 -5.37 -12.42 -35.70
CA SER A 373 -4.97 -11.83 -36.98
C SER A 373 -4.56 -10.34 -36.90
N PRO A 374 -5.29 -9.46 -36.18
CA PRO A 374 -4.88 -8.06 -36.00
C PRO A 374 -3.53 -7.90 -35.29
N ALA A 375 -3.25 -8.73 -34.29
CA ALA A 375 -1.99 -8.70 -33.55
C ALA A 375 -0.82 -9.19 -34.43
N PHE A 376 -1.07 -10.22 -35.26
CA PHE A 376 -0.08 -10.71 -36.22
C PHE A 376 0.29 -9.64 -37.25
N GLN A 377 -0.71 -8.97 -37.83
CA GLN A 377 -0.51 -7.87 -38.79
C GLN A 377 0.25 -6.70 -38.16
N LEU A 378 -0.09 -6.31 -36.93
CA LEU A 378 0.61 -5.27 -36.18
C LEU A 378 2.11 -5.57 -36.07
N VAL A 379 2.45 -6.79 -35.66
CA VAL A 379 3.85 -7.21 -35.46
C VAL A 379 4.61 -7.19 -36.78
N ARG A 380 4.03 -7.74 -37.86
CA ARG A 380 4.65 -7.75 -39.19
C ARG A 380 4.95 -6.33 -39.71
N GLN A 381 4.07 -5.37 -39.44
CA GLN A 381 4.27 -3.97 -39.82
C GLN A 381 5.30 -3.23 -38.94
N ALA A 382 5.43 -3.63 -37.68
CA ALA A 382 6.30 -2.97 -36.70
C ALA A 382 7.75 -3.48 -36.73
N LEU A 383 7.98 -4.77 -37.00
CA LEU A 383 9.30 -5.40 -37.00
C LEU A 383 10.34 -4.68 -37.87
N PRO A 384 10.03 -4.20 -39.09
CA PRO A 384 11.00 -3.45 -39.90
C PRO A 384 11.48 -2.13 -39.26
N ARG A 385 10.75 -1.61 -38.27
CA ARG A 385 11.02 -0.30 -37.64
C ARG A 385 11.74 -0.42 -36.29
N GLY A 386 11.90 -1.63 -35.76
CA GLY A 386 12.58 -1.86 -34.48
C GLY A 386 12.03 -3.08 -33.71
N PRO A 387 12.38 -3.21 -32.43
CA PRO A 387 11.98 -4.36 -31.63
C PRO A 387 10.48 -4.31 -31.31
N VAL A 388 9.86 -5.49 -31.23
CA VAL A 388 8.46 -5.67 -30.85
C VAL A 388 8.37 -6.47 -29.55
N LEU A 389 7.58 -5.99 -28.59
CA LEU A 389 7.40 -6.61 -27.29
C LEU A 389 6.14 -7.49 -27.28
N PHE A 390 6.26 -8.72 -26.80
CA PHE A 390 5.13 -9.56 -26.41
C PHE A 390 5.11 -9.69 -24.89
N THR A 391 4.03 -9.25 -24.25
CA THR A 391 3.80 -9.51 -22.83
C THR A 391 2.86 -10.70 -22.69
N VAL A 392 3.33 -11.73 -21.99
CA VAL A 392 2.60 -12.99 -21.79
C VAL A 392 2.43 -13.29 -20.29
N PRO A 393 1.25 -13.74 -19.83
CA PRO A 393 1.06 -14.10 -18.43
C PRO A 393 2.05 -15.19 -17.99
N ARG A 394 2.43 -15.18 -16.71
CA ARG A 394 3.20 -16.29 -16.14
C ARG A 394 2.30 -17.51 -16.02
N SER A 395 2.89 -18.70 -15.97
CA SER A 395 2.15 -19.96 -15.83
C SER A 395 1.15 -19.98 -14.67
N GLY A 396 1.40 -19.20 -13.61
CA GLY A 396 0.49 -19.06 -12.45
C GLY A 396 -0.65 -18.04 -12.57
N TYR A 397 -0.72 -17.24 -13.65
CA TYR A 397 -1.84 -16.31 -13.90
C TYR A 397 -3.02 -17.00 -14.59
N ILE A 398 -2.74 -18.10 -15.29
CA ILE A 398 -3.73 -18.82 -16.08
C ILE A 398 -4.43 -19.80 -15.15
N PRO A 399 -5.77 -19.83 -15.11
CA PRO A 399 -6.49 -20.82 -14.33
C PRO A 399 -6.01 -22.20 -14.75
N GLU A 400 -5.66 -23.07 -13.80
CA GLU A 400 -5.05 -24.36 -14.12
C GLU A 400 -5.98 -25.24 -14.97
N VAL A 401 -7.29 -24.99 -14.92
CA VAL A 401 -8.30 -25.66 -15.75
C VAL A 401 -9.36 -24.72 -16.33
N ALA A 402 -9.76 -25.00 -17.56
CA ALA A 402 -10.87 -24.35 -18.25
C ALA A 402 -11.74 -25.38 -18.99
N CYS A 403 -12.86 -24.94 -19.55
CA CYS A 403 -13.68 -25.74 -20.44
C CYS A 403 -12.85 -26.29 -21.60
N GLY A 404 -12.91 -27.60 -21.87
CA GLY A 404 -12.24 -28.20 -23.03
C GLY A 404 -12.78 -27.76 -24.39
N ASN A 405 -13.99 -27.20 -24.44
CA ASN A 405 -14.66 -26.75 -25.66
C ASN A 405 -14.56 -25.23 -25.89
N CYS A 406 -15.16 -24.41 -25.02
CA CYS A 406 -15.21 -22.95 -25.21
C CYS A 406 -14.12 -22.17 -24.45
N TRP A 407 -13.21 -22.85 -23.75
CA TRP A 407 -12.08 -22.25 -23.03
C TRP A 407 -12.48 -21.29 -21.91
N GLU A 408 -13.74 -21.32 -21.48
CA GLU A 408 -14.21 -20.55 -20.32
C GLU A 408 -13.55 -21.09 -19.03
N PRO A 409 -12.93 -20.23 -18.19
CA PRO A 409 -12.34 -20.65 -16.93
C PRO A 409 -13.30 -21.44 -16.04
N ALA A 410 -12.82 -22.55 -15.49
CA ALA A 410 -13.66 -23.39 -14.66
C ALA A 410 -13.79 -22.81 -13.25
N ARG A 411 -15.04 -22.50 -12.87
CA ARG A 411 -15.38 -21.96 -11.55
C ARG A 411 -16.13 -22.98 -10.70
N CYS A 412 -15.95 -22.89 -9.39
CA CYS A 412 -16.69 -23.62 -8.39
C CYS A 412 -18.14 -23.10 -8.34
N ALA A 413 -19.13 -23.99 -8.43
CA ALA A 413 -20.54 -23.63 -8.33
C ALA A 413 -20.93 -23.10 -6.94
N GLU A 414 -20.15 -23.43 -5.91
CA GLU A 414 -20.45 -23.13 -4.51
C GLU A 414 -19.93 -21.74 -4.08
N CYS A 415 -18.73 -21.34 -4.53
CA CYS A 415 -18.11 -20.08 -4.10
C CYS A 415 -17.55 -19.20 -5.24
N GLY A 416 -17.74 -19.61 -6.49
CA GLY A 416 -17.20 -18.93 -7.68
C GLY A 416 -15.67 -19.00 -7.85
N GLY A 417 -14.95 -19.66 -6.94
CA GLY A 417 -13.49 -19.78 -6.95
C GLY A 417 -12.95 -20.64 -8.10
N LYS A 418 -11.68 -20.43 -8.47
CA LYS A 418 -11.02 -21.20 -9.53
C LYS A 418 -10.87 -22.67 -9.16
N LEU A 419 -11.09 -23.54 -10.14
CA LEU A 419 -10.75 -24.95 -10.01
C LEU A 419 -9.28 -25.18 -10.39
N ALA A 420 -8.66 -26.15 -9.72
CA ALA A 420 -7.31 -26.62 -9.95
C ALA A 420 -7.30 -28.16 -9.98
N ILE A 421 -6.40 -28.75 -10.78
CA ILE A 421 -6.17 -30.19 -10.81
C ILE A 421 -4.77 -30.44 -10.22
N PRO A 422 -4.65 -31.02 -9.01
CA PRO A 422 -3.36 -31.17 -8.32
C PRO A 422 -2.35 -31.98 -9.13
N SER A 423 -2.81 -33.03 -9.79
CA SER A 423 -1.98 -33.91 -10.62
C SER A 423 -2.82 -34.58 -11.71
N LYS A 424 -2.16 -35.14 -12.73
CA LYS A 424 -2.84 -35.75 -13.88
C LYS A 424 -3.68 -36.95 -13.42
N GLY A 425 -5.00 -36.85 -13.52
CA GLY A 425 -5.95 -37.91 -13.13
C GLY A 425 -6.62 -37.70 -11.77
N GLU A 426 -6.19 -36.70 -10.99
CA GLU A 426 -6.87 -36.31 -9.76
C GLU A 426 -8.11 -35.45 -10.02
N ARG A 427 -9.04 -35.48 -9.06
CA ARG A 427 -10.27 -34.70 -9.15
C ARG A 427 -9.97 -33.20 -9.02
N PRO A 428 -10.61 -32.34 -9.83
CA PRO A 428 -10.53 -30.90 -9.65
C PRO A 428 -11.00 -30.49 -8.26
N HIS A 429 -10.33 -29.52 -7.65
CA HIS A 429 -10.74 -28.92 -6.38
C HIS A 429 -10.78 -27.40 -6.52
N CYS A 430 -11.62 -26.76 -5.71
CA CYS A 430 -11.65 -25.31 -5.62
C CYS A 430 -10.45 -24.81 -4.82
N THR A 431 -9.65 -23.92 -5.42
CA THR A 431 -8.49 -23.28 -4.77
C THR A 431 -8.89 -22.29 -3.67
N ARG A 432 -10.16 -21.86 -3.65
CA ARG A 432 -10.69 -20.91 -2.66
C ARG A 432 -11.29 -21.61 -1.44
N CYS A 433 -12.25 -22.51 -1.64
CA CYS A 433 -12.98 -23.16 -0.54
C CYS A 433 -12.54 -24.62 -0.28
N GLY A 434 -11.67 -25.18 -1.11
CA GLY A 434 -11.22 -26.57 -0.97
C GLY A 434 -12.20 -27.63 -1.48
N THR A 435 -13.43 -27.26 -1.87
CA THR A 435 -14.45 -28.22 -2.35
C THR A 435 -13.92 -29.03 -3.51
N ARG A 436 -13.97 -30.36 -3.40
CA ARG A 436 -13.64 -31.29 -4.48
C ARG A 436 -14.83 -31.43 -5.43
N ILE A 437 -14.60 -31.27 -6.72
CA ILE A 437 -15.66 -31.25 -7.73
C ILE A 437 -15.74 -32.63 -8.40
N ASN A 438 -16.89 -33.29 -8.25
CA ASN A 438 -17.14 -34.61 -8.84
C ASN A 438 -17.65 -34.53 -10.28
N GLN A 439 -18.53 -33.56 -10.57
CA GLN A 439 -19.04 -33.29 -11.90
C GLN A 439 -19.02 -31.78 -12.11
N TRP A 440 -18.31 -31.35 -13.14
CA TRP A 440 -18.27 -29.95 -13.55
C TRP A 440 -19.00 -29.81 -14.88
N ARG A 441 -19.79 -28.75 -15.04
CA ARG A 441 -20.37 -28.35 -16.33
C ARG A 441 -20.05 -26.89 -16.58
N CYS A 442 -19.68 -26.56 -17.80
CA CYS A 442 -19.41 -25.19 -18.21
C CYS A 442 -20.70 -24.37 -18.12
N ALA A 443 -20.67 -23.25 -17.39
CA ALA A 443 -21.79 -22.31 -17.31
C ALA A 443 -22.09 -21.61 -18.65
N GLN A 444 -21.13 -21.59 -19.58
CA GLN A 444 -21.29 -20.95 -20.88
C GLN A 444 -21.85 -21.92 -21.93
N CYS A 445 -21.24 -23.11 -22.10
CA CYS A 445 -21.58 -24.03 -23.18
C CYS A 445 -22.08 -25.41 -22.74
N GLY A 446 -22.25 -25.65 -21.43
CA GLY A 446 -22.74 -26.92 -20.88
C GLY A 446 -21.77 -28.12 -20.95
N TYR A 447 -20.60 -27.95 -21.58
CA TYR A 447 -19.61 -29.01 -21.76
C TYR A 447 -19.01 -29.49 -20.43
N GLY A 448 -18.83 -30.80 -20.27
CA GLY A 448 -18.48 -31.44 -18.99
C GLY A 448 -16.99 -31.72 -18.77
N HIS A 449 -16.15 -31.57 -19.79
CA HIS A 449 -14.72 -31.89 -19.66
C HIS A 449 -13.89 -30.65 -19.39
N LEU A 450 -13.07 -30.77 -18.35
CA LEU A 450 -12.04 -29.80 -18.01
C LEU A 450 -10.75 -30.11 -18.78
N ARG A 451 -10.10 -29.06 -19.27
CA ARG A 451 -8.79 -29.11 -19.89
C ARG A 451 -7.80 -28.38 -19.00
N ALA A 452 -6.67 -29.03 -18.70
CA ALA A 452 -5.56 -28.38 -18.03
C ALA A 452 -4.95 -27.33 -18.96
N MET A 453 -4.99 -26.07 -18.53
CA MET A 453 -4.48 -24.94 -19.28
C MET A 453 -3.03 -24.68 -18.89
N LYS A 454 -2.11 -25.51 -19.39
CA LYS A 454 -0.66 -25.23 -19.28
C LYS A 454 -0.21 -24.40 -20.47
N ILE A 455 -0.43 -23.09 -20.37
CA ILE A 455 0.22 -22.10 -21.23
C ILE A 455 1.28 -21.42 -20.36
N GLY A 456 2.54 -21.58 -20.73
CA GLY A 456 3.67 -20.92 -20.08
C GLY A 456 4.38 -20.02 -21.09
N SER A 457 5.08 -18.99 -20.61
CA SER A 457 5.82 -18.04 -21.45
C SER A 457 6.76 -18.72 -22.45
N TYR A 458 7.29 -19.90 -22.11
CA TYR A 458 8.17 -20.69 -22.97
C TYR A 458 7.44 -21.27 -24.19
N ARG A 459 6.29 -21.94 -23.99
CA ARG A 459 5.50 -22.50 -25.09
C ARG A 459 4.89 -21.41 -25.96
N THR A 460 4.45 -20.31 -25.35
CA THR A 460 3.98 -19.14 -26.11
C THR A 460 5.12 -18.55 -26.95
N ALA A 461 6.34 -18.51 -26.44
CA ALA A 461 7.50 -18.08 -27.22
C ALA A 461 7.83 -19.03 -28.38
N GLU A 462 7.72 -20.35 -28.19
CA GLU A 462 7.87 -21.31 -29.29
C GLU A 462 6.82 -21.09 -30.39
N GLU A 463 5.56 -20.87 -30.01
CA GLU A 463 4.47 -20.58 -30.95
C GLU A 463 4.69 -19.24 -31.68
N ILE A 464 5.16 -18.21 -30.98
CA ILE A 464 5.56 -16.92 -31.58
C ILE A 464 6.74 -17.12 -32.55
N GLY A 465 7.76 -17.89 -32.17
CA GLY A 465 8.90 -18.19 -33.03
C GLY A 465 8.51 -18.94 -34.31
N ARG A 466 7.52 -19.84 -34.23
CA ARG A 466 6.94 -20.50 -35.41
C ARG A 466 6.15 -19.54 -36.29
N ALA A 467 5.45 -18.58 -35.69
CA ALA A 467 4.67 -17.58 -36.43
C ALA A 467 5.54 -16.55 -37.16
N PHE A 468 6.75 -16.27 -36.66
CA PHE A 468 7.69 -15.30 -37.22
C PHE A 468 9.07 -15.93 -37.49
N PRO A 469 9.18 -16.84 -38.48
CA PRO A 469 10.43 -17.50 -38.79
C PRO A 469 11.50 -16.50 -39.27
N GLY A 470 12.75 -16.70 -38.86
CA GLY A 470 13.88 -15.85 -39.25
C GLY A 470 14.04 -14.54 -38.47
N VAL A 471 13.17 -14.28 -37.48
CA VAL A 471 13.26 -13.10 -36.60
C VAL A 471 13.95 -13.49 -35.30
N GLY A 472 14.99 -12.75 -34.90
CA GLY A 472 15.67 -12.97 -33.62
C GLY A 472 14.69 -12.83 -32.44
N MET A 473 14.86 -13.65 -31.40
CA MET A 473 13.97 -13.65 -30.23
C MET A 473 14.76 -13.56 -28.92
N ILE A 474 14.25 -12.78 -27.98
CA ILE A 474 14.76 -12.66 -26.61
C ILE A 474 13.64 -13.03 -25.63
N LEU A 475 13.98 -13.79 -24.58
CA LEU A 475 13.05 -14.17 -23.51
C LEU A 475 13.47 -13.50 -22.20
N SER A 476 12.55 -12.79 -21.53
CA SER A 476 12.83 -12.12 -20.25
C SER A 476 11.81 -12.49 -19.17
N GLY A 477 12.28 -13.05 -18.06
CA GLY A 477 11.41 -13.54 -16.99
C GLY A 477 12.17 -14.09 -15.79
N ALA A 478 11.62 -13.89 -14.59
CA ALA A 478 12.29 -14.27 -13.34
C ALA A 478 12.59 -15.78 -13.21
N GLY A 479 11.79 -16.63 -13.87
CA GLY A 479 11.96 -18.09 -13.85
C GLY A 479 12.69 -18.66 -15.08
N LEU A 480 13.29 -17.81 -15.91
CA LEU A 480 14.05 -18.25 -17.09
C LEU A 480 15.55 -18.38 -16.76
N PRO A 481 16.31 -19.23 -17.47
CA PRO A 481 17.75 -19.39 -17.25
C PRO A 481 18.55 -18.08 -17.33
N GLU A 482 18.22 -17.23 -18.30
CA GLU A 482 18.83 -15.90 -18.48
C GLU A 482 18.26 -14.83 -17.53
N GLY A 483 17.20 -15.16 -16.78
CA GLY A 483 16.54 -14.26 -15.85
C GLY A 483 15.83 -13.08 -16.53
N ILE A 484 15.81 -11.94 -15.83
CA ILE A 484 15.19 -10.70 -16.33
C ILE A 484 16.26 -9.85 -16.99
N ILE A 485 16.07 -9.59 -18.28
CA ILE A 485 16.95 -8.75 -19.08
C ILE A 485 16.62 -7.27 -18.82
N PRO A 486 17.60 -6.43 -18.45
CA PRO A 486 17.32 -5.04 -18.09
C PRO A 486 17.07 -4.15 -19.31
N GLU A 487 17.86 -4.34 -20.38
CA GLU A 487 17.86 -3.49 -21.58
C GLU A 487 18.15 -4.33 -22.83
N VAL A 488 17.64 -3.86 -23.98
CA VAL A 488 17.87 -4.44 -25.31
C VAL A 488 18.21 -3.33 -26.31
N ASP A 489 18.94 -3.69 -27.36
CA ASP A 489 19.24 -2.76 -28.46
C ASP A 489 17.99 -2.41 -29.30
N GLY A 490 18.14 -1.45 -30.20
CA GLY A 490 17.06 -1.00 -31.09
C GLY A 490 16.86 -1.85 -32.35
N LYS A 491 17.51 -3.01 -32.47
CA LYS A 491 17.45 -3.83 -33.69
C LYS A 491 16.12 -4.58 -33.78
N SER A 492 15.67 -4.85 -35.00
CA SER A 492 14.48 -5.63 -35.30
C SER A 492 14.57 -7.05 -34.73
N ARG A 493 13.78 -7.31 -33.68
CA ARG A 493 13.66 -8.60 -33.02
C ARG A 493 12.37 -8.67 -32.20
N ILE A 494 12.00 -9.87 -31.82
CA ILE A 494 10.90 -10.12 -30.89
C ILE A 494 11.45 -10.25 -29.48
N VAL A 495 10.82 -9.57 -28.52
CA VAL A 495 11.10 -9.73 -27.10
C VAL A 495 9.86 -10.27 -26.44
N VAL A 496 9.92 -11.45 -25.83
CA VAL A 496 8.82 -12.03 -25.06
C VAL A 496 9.13 -11.88 -23.58
N ALA A 497 8.27 -11.19 -22.86
CA ALA A 497 8.45 -10.91 -21.44
C ALA A 497 7.21 -11.25 -20.63
N THR A 498 7.42 -11.60 -19.36
CA THR A 498 6.32 -11.68 -18.38
C THR A 498 6.09 -10.31 -17.73
N PRO A 499 4.88 -9.99 -17.24
CA PRO A 499 4.60 -8.74 -16.54
C PRO A 499 5.67 -8.35 -15.52
N GLY A 500 6.23 -7.15 -15.67
CA GLY A 500 7.30 -6.61 -14.82
C GLY A 500 8.72 -7.07 -15.18
N ALA A 501 8.89 -7.87 -16.23
CA ALA A 501 10.18 -8.29 -16.78
C ALA A 501 10.47 -7.66 -18.14
N GLU A 502 9.72 -6.64 -18.56
CA GLU A 502 9.89 -5.95 -19.84
C GLU A 502 11.18 -5.12 -19.84
N PRO A 503 12.18 -5.50 -20.67
CA PRO A 503 13.42 -4.72 -20.80
C PRO A 503 13.16 -3.31 -21.33
N ARG A 504 14.11 -2.39 -21.14
CA ARG A 504 14.09 -1.11 -21.88
C ARG A 504 14.71 -1.33 -23.26
N ALA A 505 14.02 -0.96 -24.33
CA ALA A 505 14.63 -0.93 -25.66
C ALA A 505 15.27 0.44 -25.91
N ALA A 506 16.47 0.47 -26.49
CA ALA A 506 17.07 1.71 -26.98
C ALA A 506 16.12 2.37 -28.00
N GLY A 507 15.70 3.61 -27.74
CA GLY A 507 14.69 4.32 -28.54
C GLY A 507 13.26 3.77 -28.42
N GLY A 508 12.97 2.87 -27.47
CA GLY A 508 11.64 2.29 -27.25
C GLY A 508 11.23 1.22 -28.26
N TYR A 509 10.20 0.45 -27.93
CA TYR A 509 9.63 -0.58 -28.81
C TYR A 509 8.77 0.05 -29.92
N ALA A 510 8.84 -0.52 -31.12
CA ALA A 510 8.00 -0.11 -32.24
C ALA A 510 6.53 -0.51 -32.05
N ALA A 511 6.28 -1.65 -31.39
CA ALA A 511 4.96 -2.07 -30.96
C ALA A 511 5.04 -2.98 -29.74
N ALA A 512 3.91 -3.13 -29.03
CA ALA A 512 3.73 -4.17 -28.03
C ALA A 512 2.40 -4.90 -28.21
N VAL A 513 2.41 -6.21 -27.94
CA VAL A 513 1.23 -7.07 -27.92
C VAL A 513 1.13 -7.70 -26.54
N VAL A 514 0.02 -7.47 -25.85
CA VAL A 514 -0.30 -8.13 -24.58
C VAL A 514 -1.23 -9.29 -24.89
N LEU A 515 -0.73 -10.52 -24.81
CA LEU A 515 -1.53 -11.71 -25.06
C LEU A 515 -2.27 -12.16 -23.80
N ASP A 516 -3.43 -12.75 -24.00
CA ASP A 516 -4.32 -13.24 -22.93
C ASP A 516 -4.54 -12.24 -21.78
N SER A 517 -4.73 -10.98 -22.15
CA SER A 517 -4.82 -9.85 -21.23
C SER A 517 -5.83 -10.05 -20.09
N ARG A 518 -6.96 -10.75 -20.31
CA ARG A 518 -7.92 -11.09 -19.23
C ARG A 518 -7.30 -11.81 -18.03
N TYR A 519 -6.24 -12.60 -18.23
CA TYR A 519 -5.59 -13.30 -17.13
C TYR A 519 -4.72 -12.38 -16.28
N LEU A 520 -4.33 -11.20 -16.79
CA LEU A 520 -3.55 -10.22 -16.04
C LEU A 520 -4.37 -9.45 -15.00
N LEU A 521 -5.70 -9.42 -15.13
CA LEU A 521 -6.60 -8.77 -14.17
C LEU A 521 -6.52 -9.43 -12.78
N GLY A 522 -6.39 -10.75 -12.76
CA GLY A 522 -6.31 -11.53 -11.51
C GLY A 522 -7.61 -11.48 -10.72
N GLU A 523 -7.51 -11.69 -9.40
CA GLU A 523 -8.65 -11.69 -8.45
C GLU A 523 -8.32 -10.87 -7.20
N GLY A 524 -9.34 -10.46 -6.45
CA GLY A 524 -9.20 -9.65 -5.24
C GLY A 524 -9.47 -8.17 -5.52
N LEU A 525 -9.53 -7.37 -4.45
CA LEU A 525 -9.97 -5.97 -4.54
C LEU A 525 -9.04 -5.12 -5.42
N ASP A 526 -7.74 -5.41 -5.43
CA ASP A 526 -6.73 -4.65 -6.20
C ASP A 526 -6.53 -5.19 -7.63
N ALA A 527 -7.47 -5.96 -8.17
CA ALA A 527 -7.39 -6.53 -9.52
C ALA A 527 -7.19 -5.45 -10.60
N ASP A 528 -8.06 -4.45 -10.63
CA ASP A 528 -8.02 -3.34 -11.59
C ASP A 528 -6.70 -2.58 -11.53
N THR A 529 -6.27 -2.18 -10.33
CA THR A 529 -5.00 -1.47 -10.15
C THR A 529 -3.82 -2.31 -10.58
N ARG A 530 -3.79 -3.63 -10.28
CA ARG A 530 -2.70 -4.50 -10.76
C ARG A 530 -2.69 -4.61 -12.28
N PHE A 531 -3.86 -4.69 -12.91
CA PHE A 531 -3.98 -4.69 -14.36
C PHE A 531 -3.46 -3.40 -14.96
N ILE A 532 -4.00 -2.24 -14.55
CA ILE A 532 -3.58 -0.92 -15.04
C ILE A 532 -2.08 -0.74 -14.83
N ARG A 533 -1.57 -1.05 -13.63
CA ARG A 533 -0.13 -0.99 -13.31
C ARG A 533 0.71 -1.85 -14.25
N ALA A 534 0.28 -3.07 -14.57
CA ALA A 534 1.01 -3.95 -15.46
C ALA A 534 1.01 -3.42 -16.90
N ILE A 535 -0.15 -3.02 -17.43
CA ILE A 535 -0.26 -2.56 -18.81
C ILE A 535 0.36 -1.17 -19.01
N ALA A 536 0.19 -0.25 -18.07
CA ALA A 536 0.78 1.08 -18.17
C ALA A 536 2.32 1.03 -18.23
N ARG A 537 2.95 0.04 -17.59
CA ARG A 537 4.39 -0.21 -17.77
C ARG A 537 4.76 -0.66 -19.16
N VAL A 538 3.98 -1.57 -19.74
CA VAL A 538 4.15 -2.02 -21.12
C VAL A 538 4.03 -0.83 -22.06
N ILE A 539 2.97 -0.04 -21.90
CA ILE A 539 2.76 1.20 -22.67
C ILE A 539 3.94 2.15 -22.52
N SER A 540 4.48 2.30 -21.30
CA SER A 540 5.65 3.13 -21.01
C SER A 540 6.94 2.69 -21.70
N ARG A 541 7.00 1.50 -22.31
CA ARG A 541 8.14 1.02 -23.10
C ARG A 541 8.01 1.29 -24.60
N VAL A 542 6.82 1.63 -25.08
CA VAL A 542 6.53 1.78 -26.51
C VAL A 542 6.73 3.25 -26.93
N ARG A 543 7.20 3.44 -28.17
CA ARG A 543 7.34 4.77 -28.79
C ARG A 543 5.99 5.49 -28.87
N SER A 544 6.01 6.80 -29.08
CA SER A 544 4.77 7.56 -29.27
C SER A 544 4.06 7.19 -30.58
N ALA A 545 2.76 7.52 -30.67
CA ALA A 545 1.97 7.32 -31.88
C ALA A 545 2.55 8.07 -33.10
N GLY A 546 3.11 9.27 -32.89
CA GLY A 546 3.79 10.04 -33.94
C GLY A 546 5.03 9.33 -34.50
N ALA A 547 5.68 8.48 -33.69
CA ALA A 547 6.77 7.59 -34.13
C ALA A 547 6.27 6.20 -34.57
N GLY A 548 4.96 6.04 -34.80
CA GLY A 548 4.33 4.80 -35.24
C GLY A 548 4.13 3.75 -34.14
N GLY A 549 4.28 4.12 -32.87
CA GLY A 549 4.16 3.24 -31.72
C GLY A 549 2.73 2.80 -31.43
N LYS A 550 2.54 1.50 -31.26
CA LYS A 550 1.22 0.88 -31.05
C LYS A 550 1.26 -0.20 -29.97
N VAL A 551 0.22 -0.27 -29.15
CA VAL A 551 0.02 -1.29 -28.13
C VAL A 551 -1.33 -1.96 -28.37
N MET A 552 -1.33 -3.28 -28.49
CA MET A 552 -2.54 -4.07 -28.67
C MET A 552 -2.74 -5.02 -27.50
N LEU A 553 -3.91 -4.95 -26.87
CA LEU A 553 -4.34 -5.93 -25.88
C LEU A 553 -5.17 -6.99 -26.58
N ALA A 554 -4.70 -8.22 -26.58
CA ALA A 554 -5.39 -9.39 -27.09
C ALA A 554 -5.84 -10.27 -25.92
N GLY A 555 -7.04 -10.81 -25.97
CA GLY A 555 -7.54 -11.74 -24.95
C GLY A 555 -8.58 -11.15 -24.01
N ARG A 556 -9.52 -10.37 -24.56
CA ARG A 556 -10.79 -9.92 -23.95
C ARG A 556 -10.61 -9.10 -22.68
N ALA A 557 -9.73 -8.11 -22.70
CA ALA A 557 -9.67 -7.11 -21.63
C ALA A 557 -10.97 -6.29 -21.57
N GLU A 558 -11.34 -5.86 -20.37
CA GLU A 558 -12.53 -5.02 -20.17
C GLU A 558 -12.37 -3.66 -20.86
N LEU A 559 -13.37 -3.28 -21.66
CA LEU A 559 -13.31 -2.07 -22.50
C LEU A 559 -13.09 -0.78 -21.68
N GLN A 560 -13.62 -0.72 -20.45
CA GLN A 560 -13.44 0.43 -19.56
C GLN A 560 -11.98 0.60 -19.14
N LEU A 561 -11.28 -0.50 -18.82
CA LEU A 561 -9.85 -0.47 -18.48
C LEU A 561 -8.99 -0.13 -19.70
N VAL A 562 -9.33 -0.67 -20.88
CA VAL A 562 -8.65 -0.33 -22.14
C VAL A 562 -8.80 1.16 -22.47
N SER A 563 -10.01 1.71 -22.32
CA SER A 563 -10.28 3.14 -22.53
C SER A 563 -9.49 4.03 -21.58
N ALA A 564 -9.43 3.67 -20.29
CA ALA A 564 -8.63 4.40 -19.30
C ALA A 564 -7.13 4.41 -19.66
N LEU A 565 -6.59 3.27 -20.10
CA LEU A 565 -5.20 3.13 -20.55
C LEU A 565 -4.93 3.95 -21.82
N ALA A 566 -5.83 3.92 -22.80
CA ALA A 566 -5.68 4.64 -24.07
C ALA A 566 -5.69 6.17 -23.89
N ARG A 567 -6.51 6.68 -22.96
CA ARG A 567 -6.58 8.11 -22.64
C ARG A 567 -5.57 8.56 -21.59
N TRP A 568 -4.84 7.62 -20.97
CA TRP A 568 -3.98 7.87 -19.80
C TRP A 568 -4.75 8.53 -18.64
N ALA A 569 -6.01 8.14 -18.45
CA ALA A 569 -6.95 8.71 -17.47
C ALA A 569 -6.91 7.92 -16.15
N HIS A 570 -5.71 7.80 -15.58
CA HIS A 570 -5.47 6.96 -14.41
C HIS A 570 -6.11 7.52 -13.14
N GLY A 571 -6.08 8.84 -12.92
CA GLY A 571 -6.72 9.46 -11.77
C GLY A 571 -8.23 9.22 -11.74
N GLU A 572 -8.90 9.44 -12.87
CA GLU A 572 -10.34 9.21 -13.04
C GLU A 572 -10.74 7.75 -12.71
N ARG A 573 -10.00 6.77 -13.27
CA ARG A 573 -10.30 5.36 -13.04
C ARG A 573 -10.07 4.93 -11.59
N ALA A 574 -9.03 5.47 -10.95
CA ALA A 574 -8.74 5.19 -9.54
C ALA A 574 -9.80 5.80 -8.61
N GLU A 575 -10.32 6.99 -8.93
CA GLU A 575 -11.39 7.64 -8.16
C GLU A 575 -12.71 6.87 -8.23
N ILE A 576 -13.05 6.32 -9.40
CA ILE A 576 -14.24 5.45 -9.55
C ILE A 576 -14.10 4.20 -8.66
N SER A 577 -12.95 3.50 -8.73
CA SER A 577 -12.67 2.33 -7.88
C SER A 577 -12.73 2.68 -6.39
N LEU A 578 -12.20 3.84 -6.00
CA LEU A 578 -12.25 4.31 -4.62
C LEU A 578 -13.67 4.66 -4.16
N ALA A 579 -14.50 5.24 -5.03
CA ALA A 579 -15.91 5.54 -4.73
C ALA A 579 -16.71 4.24 -4.46
N GLU A 580 -16.52 3.21 -5.28
CA GLU A 580 -17.12 1.89 -5.07
C GLU A 580 -16.68 1.28 -3.74
N ARG A 581 -15.37 1.33 -3.43
CA ARG A 581 -14.83 0.85 -2.13
C ARG A 581 -15.40 1.63 -0.95
N SER A 582 -15.60 2.94 -1.09
CA SER A 582 -16.20 3.76 -0.04
C SER A 582 -17.65 3.35 0.24
N GLN A 583 -18.44 3.06 -0.80
CA GLN A 583 -19.81 2.56 -0.66
C GLN A 583 -19.85 1.18 0.00
N LEU A 584 -18.91 0.30 -0.35
CA LEU A 584 -18.79 -1.05 0.19
C LEU A 584 -18.05 -1.13 1.54
N LYS A 585 -17.62 0.02 2.08
CA LYS A 585 -16.85 0.13 3.33
C LYS A 585 -15.55 -0.69 3.32
N LEU A 586 -14.83 -0.67 2.20
CA LEU A 586 -13.59 -1.42 1.96
C LEU A 586 -12.34 -0.52 2.04
N PRO A 587 -11.15 -1.07 2.35
CA PRO A 587 -9.90 -0.35 2.24
C PRO A 587 -9.60 0.08 0.80
N PRO A 588 -8.96 1.25 0.59
CA PRO A 588 -8.41 2.13 1.61
C PRO A 588 -9.40 3.17 2.17
N ALA A 589 -10.65 3.23 1.68
CA ALA A 589 -11.64 4.22 2.13
C ALA A 589 -12.11 3.98 3.58
N TRP A 590 -11.99 2.74 4.06
CA TRP A 590 -12.23 2.33 5.44
C TRP A 590 -11.02 1.58 5.98
N ARG A 591 -10.86 1.58 7.32
CA ARG A 591 -9.79 0.81 7.98
C ARG A 591 -10.36 -0.49 8.51
N TRP A 592 -9.67 -1.59 8.24
CA TRP A 592 -10.04 -2.92 8.71
C TRP A 592 -8.99 -3.45 9.70
N LEU A 593 -9.43 -4.26 10.66
CA LEU A 593 -8.59 -4.99 11.61
C LEU A 593 -9.09 -6.44 11.69
N ALA A 594 -8.27 -7.38 11.24
CA ALA A 594 -8.47 -8.81 11.50
C ALA A 594 -7.94 -9.16 12.89
N VAL A 595 -8.76 -9.87 13.66
CA VAL A 595 -8.41 -10.46 14.95
C VAL A 595 -8.54 -11.97 14.82
N THR A 596 -7.42 -12.67 14.83
CA THR A 596 -7.37 -14.14 14.69
C THR A 596 -6.90 -14.80 15.97
N GLY A 597 -7.59 -15.86 16.39
CA GLY A 597 -7.27 -16.67 17.56
C GLY A 597 -8.40 -17.64 17.90
N ARG A 598 -8.38 -18.20 19.11
CA ARG A 598 -9.48 -19.06 19.60
C ARG A 598 -10.70 -18.20 19.94
N ARG A 599 -11.90 -18.76 19.76
CA ARG A 599 -13.18 -18.07 20.01
C ARG A 599 -13.23 -17.32 21.36
N ARG A 600 -12.83 -18.00 22.45
CA ARG A 600 -12.82 -17.43 23.82
C ARG A 600 -11.91 -16.20 23.92
N ASP A 601 -10.72 -16.29 23.34
CA ASP A 601 -9.69 -15.26 23.42
C ASP A 601 -10.10 -14.00 22.64
N ILE A 602 -10.69 -14.18 21.45
CA ILE A 602 -11.23 -13.07 20.66
C ILE A 602 -12.39 -12.39 21.42
N ARG A 603 -13.32 -13.16 22.00
CA ARG A 603 -14.44 -12.59 22.79
C ARG A 603 -13.94 -11.74 23.95
N ASN A 604 -12.96 -12.25 24.71
CA ASN A 604 -12.37 -11.52 25.83
C ASN A 604 -11.70 -10.22 25.37
N PHE A 605 -10.89 -10.28 24.30
CA PHE A 605 -10.27 -9.09 23.72
C PHE A 605 -11.30 -8.07 23.24
N LEU A 606 -12.34 -8.51 22.52
CA LEU A 606 -13.40 -7.61 22.05
C LEU A 606 -14.19 -6.97 23.20
N GLY A 607 -14.43 -7.70 24.30
CA GLY A 607 -15.05 -7.13 25.49
C GLY A 607 -14.18 -6.02 26.11
N ILE A 608 -12.88 -6.25 26.26
CA ILE A 608 -11.93 -5.24 26.77
C ILE A 608 -11.88 -4.02 25.83
N LEU A 609 -11.83 -4.25 24.51
CA LEU A 609 -11.85 -3.19 23.51
C LEU A 609 -13.16 -2.39 23.54
N ARG A 610 -14.30 -3.06 23.71
CA ARG A 610 -15.61 -2.40 23.83
C ARG A 610 -15.65 -1.47 25.04
N ALA A 611 -15.19 -1.93 26.20
CA ALA A 611 -15.10 -1.11 27.41
C ALA A 611 -14.18 0.11 27.22
N ALA A 612 -13.03 -0.08 26.56
CA ALA A 612 -12.09 1.00 26.23
C ALA A 612 -12.69 2.03 25.26
N LEU A 613 -13.45 1.59 24.25
CA LEU A 613 -14.10 2.49 23.28
C LEU A 613 -15.33 3.20 23.85
N ARG A 614 -16.00 2.64 24.86
CA ARG A 614 -17.08 3.33 25.59
C ARG A 614 -16.55 4.42 26.50
N SER A 615 -15.45 4.16 27.21
CA SER A 615 -14.79 5.15 28.08
C SER A 615 -14.09 6.27 27.30
N HIS A 616 -13.65 5.97 26.07
CA HIS A 616 -13.03 6.93 25.17
C HIS A 616 -13.78 6.95 23.84
N PRO A 617 -14.91 7.67 23.75
CA PRO A 617 -15.78 7.65 22.57
C PRO A 617 -15.04 8.14 21.32
N LEU A 618 -15.52 7.69 20.16
CA LEU A 618 -14.90 8.02 18.87
C LEU A 618 -14.96 9.53 18.61
N PRO A 619 -13.93 10.12 17.98
CA PRO A 619 -13.96 11.52 17.58
C PRO A 619 -15.15 11.77 16.63
N ASN A 620 -15.94 12.79 16.92
CA ASN A 620 -17.14 13.13 16.15
C ASN A 620 -16.72 13.71 14.79
N PRO A 621 -17.11 13.12 13.64
CA PRO A 621 -16.65 13.55 12.33
C PRO A 621 -17.14 14.94 11.89
N GLN A 622 -17.93 15.66 12.70
CA GLN A 622 -18.46 16.99 12.38
C GLN A 622 -17.60 18.17 12.85
N ILE A 623 -16.45 17.95 13.51
CA ILE A 623 -15.59 19.04 13.99
C ILE A 623 -14.14 18.77 13.58
N THR A 624 -13.77 19.11 12.35
CA THR A 624 -12.37 19.39 11.97
C THR A 624 -12.34 20.51 10.93
N GLY A 625 -12.70 21.72 11.36
CA GLY A 625 -12.00 22.93 10.92
C GLY A 625 -10.77 23.09 11.83
N ALA A 626 -9.62 23.40 11.25
CA ALA A 626 -8.32 23.44 11.91
C ALA A 626 -8.34 24.11 13.30
N THR A 627 -8.02 23.37 14.36
CA THR A 627 -7.52 23.94 15.61
C THR A 627 -6.01 23.75 15.65
N ALA A 628 -5.30 24.72 15.08
CA ALA A 628 -3.91 24.96 15.41
C ALA A 628 -3.86 25.52 16.84
N THR A 629 -3.34 24.73 17.77
CA THR A 629 -3.05 25.17 19.13
C THR A 629 -1.91 26.19 19.06
N THR A 630 -2.23 27.48 19.13
CA THR A 630 -1.23 28.55 19.30
C THR A 630 -1.10 28.85 20.79
N ALA A 631 0.06 28.49 21.35
CA ALA A 631 0.53 29.00 22.63
C ALA A 631 0.81 30.51 22.50
N GLY A 632 0.46 31.26 23.54
CA GLY A 632 0.45 32.71 23.57
C GLY A 632 1.82 33.35 23.31
N GLY A 633 1.78 34.43 22.54
CA GLY A 633 2.87 35.39 22.35
C GLY A 633 2.27 36.71 21.92
N THR A 634 2.35 37.69 22.82
CA THR A 634 1.91 39.08 22.65
C THR A 634 2.58 39.75 21.43
N ALA A 635 1.78 40.39 20.57
CA ALA A 635 2.29 41.34 19.58
C ALA A 635 1.37 42.57 19.48
N ALA A 636 1.99 43.73 19.73
CA ALA A 636 1.45 45.05 19.48
C ALA A 636 1.23 45.27 17.97
N GLY A 637 0.21 46.07 17.67
CA GLY A 637 -0.30 46.25 16.32
C GLY A 637 0.62 47.03 15.38
N THR A 638 0.44 46.77 14.09
CA THR A 638 0.53 47.82 13.06
C THR A 638 -0.25 47.38 11.83
N THR A 639 -0.99 48.34 11.30
CA THR A 639 -2.00 48.29 10.26
C THR A 639 -1.42 48.20 8.85
N ASN A 640 -2.11 47.50 7.94
CA ASN A 640 -2.30 48.01 6.58
C ASN A 640 -3.60 47.49 5.94
N PRO A 641 -4.29 48.27 5.09
CA PRO A 641 -5.67 48.03 4.66
C PRO A 641 -5.78 47.40 3.26
N GLY A 642 -6.97 46.88 2.92
CA GLY A 642 -7.41 46.73 1.53
C GLY A 642 -7.98 45.38 1.13
N ALA A 643 -9.15 45.00 1.67
CA ALA A 643 -10.00 43.98 1.08
C ALA A 643 -11.44 44.50 0.99
N THR A 644 -11.87 44.77 -0.24
CA THR A 644 -13.18 45.32 -0.59
C THR A 644 -14.25 44.24 -0.40
N GLN A 645 -15.13 44.44 0.59
CA GLN A 645 -16.37 43.69 0.77
C GLN A 645 -17.46 44.32 -0.09
N ILE A 646 -18.22 43.52 -0.84
CA ILE A 646 -19.59 43.84 -1.21
C ILE A 646 -20.43 42.56 -1.10
N ASN A 647 -21.37 42.58 -0.17
CA ASN A 647 -22.67 41.94 -0.28
C ASN A 647 -23.67 42.93 0.34
N PRO A 648 -24.86 43.12 -0.24
CA PRO A 648 -26.03 42.62 0.50
C PRO A 648 -27.22 42.16 -0.38
N ASP A 649 -28.12 41.48 0.32
CA ASP A 649 -29.34 40.79 -0.11
C ASP A 649 -30.52 41.66 -0.60
N THR A 650 -31.44 40.96 -1.30
CA THR A 650 -32.94 41.05 -1.29
C THR A 650 -33.68 42.28 -1.87
N THR A 651 -34.49 42.08 -2.94
CA THR A 651 -35.97 41.92 -2.89
C THR A 651 -36.68 42.03 -4.28
N ALA A 652 -37.66 41.13 -4.50
CA ALA A 652 -38.97 41.29 -5.16
C ALA A 652 -39.17 41.52 -6.70
N ALA A 653 -39.75 40.48 -7.34
CA ALA A 653 -41.08 40.43 -8.00
C ALA A 653 -41.29 40.58 -9.54
N THR A 654 -42.05 39.60 -10.08
CA THR A 654 -43.00 39.58 -11.24
C THR A 654 -42.41 39.63 -12.67
N ALA A 655 -42.85 38.90 -13.72
CA ALA A 655 -44.12 38.24 -14.10
C ALA A 655 -43.84 37.10 -15.14
N SER A 656 -44.51 35.93 -15.05
CA SER A 656 -45.61 35.41 -15.92
C SER A 656 -45.28 35.02 -17.39
N ILE A 657 -45.59 33.77 -17.78
CA ILE A 657 -46.35 33.30 -18.99
C ILE A 657 -46.16 31.77 -19.12
N THR A 658 -47.08 30.95 -18.60
CA THR A 658 -48.20 30.21 -19.24
C THR A 658 -47.83 29.00 -20.12
N GLN A 659 -48.25 27.82 -19.63
CA GLN A 659 -48.45 26.58 -20.35
C GLN A 659 -49.69 26.67 -21.27
N THR A 660 -49.67 25.92 -22.38
CA THR A 660 -50.84 25.62 -23.21
C THR A 660 -51.00 24.11 -23.33
N ASN A 661 -52.19 23.62 -23.01
CA ASN A 661 -52.73 22.29 -23.31
C ASN A 661 -54.14 22.45 -23.91
N ALA A 662 -54.43 21.69 -24.97
CA ALA A 662 -55.76 21.32 -25.50
C ALA A 662 -55.50 20.35 -26.69
N SER A 663 -56.26 19.29 -27.03
CA SER A 663 -57.52 18.69 -26.57
C SER A 663 -57.84 17.42 -27.41
N GLY A 664 -58.62 16.47 -26.86
CA GLY A 664 -59.48 15.48 -27.56
C GLY A 664 -58.85 14.12 -27.92
N SER A 665 -59.49 12.94 -27.83
CA SER A 665 -60.88 12.54 -27.51
C SER A 665 -60.98 10.99 -27.37
N SER A 666 -61.99 10.54 -26.61
CA SER A 666 -62.80 9.28 -26.72
C SER A 666 -62.14 7.89 -26.63
N SER A 667 -62.49 7.10 -25.60
CA SER A 667 -63.50 6.01 -25.61
C SER A 667 -63.15 4.87 -24.64
N ASP A 668 -64.00 4.69 -23.63
CA ASP A 668 -64.21 3.47 -22.79
C ASP A 668 -65.03 2.43 -23.60
N PRO A 669 -65.37 1.18 -23.12
CA PRO A 669 -65.10 0.54 -21.82
C PRO A 669 -64.78 -0.98 -21.89
N SER A 670 -64.84 -1.64 -20.72
CA SER A 670 -65.23 -3.06 -20.46
C SER A 670 -64.13 -4.12 -20.48
N ALA A 671 -64.13 -5.18 -19.68
CA ALA A 671 -64.79 -5.60 -18.43
C ALA A 671 -64.21 -7.00 -18.09
N LEU A 672 -64.54 -7.52 -16.90
CA LEU A 672 -64.44 -8.92 -16.43
C LEU A 672 -63.09 -9.34 -15.83
N SER A 673 -62.92 -9.38 -14.49
CA SER A 673 -63.57 -10.19 -13.44
C SER A 673 -63.01 -11.62 -13.32
N SER A 674 -62.33 -11.89 -12.21
CA SER A 674 -62.63 -12.94 -11.21
C SER A 674 -61.40 -13.10 -10.29
N ASP A 675 -61.47 -12.79 -8.99
CA ASP A 675 -62.04 -13.61 -7.89
C ASP A 675 -61.51 -15.06 -7.93
N ALA A 676 -60.97 -15.68 -6.87
CA ALA A 676 -61.11 -15.43 -5.44
C ALA A 676 -59.98 -16.11 -4.61
N SER A 677 -59.66 -15.48 -3.47
CA SER A 677 -59.61 -16.03 -2.10
C SER A 677 -59.23 -17.51 -1.89
N ALA A 678 -58.06 -17.79 -1.30
CA ALA A 678 -57.82 -17.94 0.14
C ALA A 678 -58.28 -19.29 0.73
N THR A 679 -57.31 -20.13 1.15
CA THR A 679 -57.43 -21.00 2.33
C THR A 679 -56.04 -21.40 2.84
N THR A 680 -55.94 -21.37 4.16
CA THR A 680 -54.85 -21.80 5.06
C THR A 680 -54.67 -23.33 5.08
N SER A 681 -53.42 -23.81 5.17
CA SER A 681 -53.11 -25.00 5.98
C SER A 681 -51.63 -25.06 6.34
N GLU A 682 -51.36 -25.20 7.63
CA GLU A 682 -50.09 -25.61 8.23
C GLU A 682 -49.63 -26.96 7.67
N ALA A 683 -48.33 -27.09 7.38
CA ALA A 683 -47.63 -28.36 7.36
C ALA A 683 -46.16 -28.13 7.70
N SER A 684 -45.80 -28.56 8.91
CA SER A 684 -44.43 -28.71 9.39
C SER A 684 -43.60 -29.56 8.42
N ALA A 685 -42.46 -29.04 7.99
CA ALA A 685 -41.37 -29.83 7.42
C ALA A 685 -40.05 -29.35 8.02
N THR A 686 -39.68 -29.99 9.12
CA THR A 686 -38.30 -30.11 9.57
C THR A 686 -37.47 -30.77 8.49
N THR A 687 -36.64 -30.01 7.78
CA THR A 687 -35.41 -30.54 7.18
C THR A 687 -34.28 -29.55 7.44
N SER A 688 -33.45 -29.96 8.38
CA SER A 688 -32.07 -29.56 8.53
C SER A 688 -31.36 -29.57 7.17
N ASP A 689 -30.87 -28.41 6.74
CA ASP A 689 -29.72 -28.35 5.85
C ASP A 689 -28.83 -27.18 6.26
N ALA A 690 -28.08 -27.44 7.33
CA ALA A 690 -26.85 -26.74 7.62
C ALA A 690 -25.81 -27.15 6.57
N SER A 691 -25.75 -26.42 5.44
CA SER A 691 -24.66 -26.54 4.46
C SER A 691 -23.98 -25.17 4.28
N THR A 692 -22.93 -25.01 5.08
CA THR A 692 -21.70 -24.22 4.90
C THR A 692 -21.61 -23.32 3.66
N SER A 693 -21.81 -22.02 3.88
CA SER A 693 -21.26 -20.95 3.02
C SER A 693 -20.42 -20.00 3.89
N PRO A 694 -19.09 -19.92 3.74
CA PRO A 694 -18.28 -18.96 4.48
C PRO A 694 -18.26 -17.62 3.74
N SER A 695 -19.41 -16.93 3.67
CA SER A 695 -19.40 -15.51 3.29
C SER A 695 -19.18 -14.67 4.54
N LEU A 696 -18.35 -13.62 4.43
CA LEU A 696 -18.03 -12.69 5.53
C LEU A 696 -19.27 -12.02 6.15
N LEU A 697 -20.38 -12.02 5.41
CA LEU A 697 -21.67 -11.45 5.81
C LEU A 697 -22.66 -12.51 6.32
N VAL A 698 -22.29 -13.79 6.30
CA VAL A 698 -23.13 -14.87 6.84
C VAL A 698 -23.14 -14.73 8.35
N GLY A 699 -24.27 -14.25 8.88
CA GLY A 699 -24.43 -13.85 10.28
C GLY A 699 -24.74 -12.37 10.49
N GLY A 700 -24.73 -11.54 9.44
CA GLY A 700 -25.06 -10.10 9.51
C GLY A 700 -23.87 -9.21 9.88
N VAL A 701 -24.11 -7.90 9.90
CA VAL A 701 -23.15 -6.88 10.36
C VAL A 701 -23.52 -6.51 11.79
N HIS A 702 -22.60 -6.71 12.73
CA HIS A 702 -22.79 -6.39 14.14
C HIS A 702 -22.04 -5.11 14.51
N HIS A 703 -22.36 -4.51 15.65
CA HIS A 703 -21.67 -3.32 16.14
C HIS A 703 -20.96 -3.59 17.47
N LEU A 704 -19.66 -3.28 17.54
CA LEU A 704 -18.93 -3.30 18.82
C LEU A 704 -19.34 -2.09 19.67
N VAL A 705 -19.37 -0.94 19.02
CA VAL A 705 -19.87 0.37 19.45
C VAL A 705 -20.33 1.14 18.20
N PRO A 706 -21.14 2.21 18.31
CA PRO A 706 -21.46 3.05 17.16
C PRO A 706 -20.18 3.49 16.42
N GLY A 707 -20.12 3.24 15.10
CA GLY A 707 -18.95 3.55 14.26
C GLY A 707 -17.86 2.48 14.17
N VAL A 708 -18.00 1.35 14.90
CA VAL A 708 -17.13 0.16 14.75
C VAL A 708 -18.00 -1.06 14.48
N GLU A 709 -17.90 -1.58 13.26
CA GLU A 709 -18.64 -2.76 12.80
C GLU A 709 -17.81 -4.03 12.97
N ILE A 710 -18.49 -5.14 13.25
CA ILE A 710 -17.95 -6.49 13.39
C ILE A 710 -18.50 -7.36 12.25
N LEU A 711 -17.63 -8.13 11.60
CA LEU A 711 -17.94 -9.08 10.53
C LEU A 711 -17.33 -10.45 10.83
N GLY A 712 -17.97 -11.52 10.33
CA GLY A 712 -17.63 -12.91 10.66
C GLY A 712 -18.36 -13.42 11.91
N PRO A 713 -17.86 -14.48 12.57
CA PRO A 713 -16.51 -15.07 12.42
C PRO A 713 -16.36 -15.94 11.17
N VAL A 714 -15.14 -16.02 10.64
CA VAL A 714 -14.78 -16.98 9.58
C VAL A 714 -13.70 -17.95 10.07
N PRO A 715 -13.67 -19.21 9.59
CA PRO A 715 -12.59 -20.14 9.93
C PRO A 715 -11.21 -19.58 9.57
N ALA A 716 -10.23 -19.75 10.45
CA ALA A 716 -8.84 -19.37 10.17
C ALA A 716 -8.03 -20.54 9.58
N ARG A 717 -6.76 -20.30 9.24
CA ARG A 717 -5.86 -21.33 8.68
C ARG A 717 -5.55 -22.45 9.66
N GLN A 718 -5.47 -22.16 10.96
CA GLN A 718 -5.19 -23.18 11.97
C GLN A 718 -6.50 -23.80 12.47
N PRO A 719 -6.53 -25.11 12.75
CA PRO A 719 -7.67 -25.75 13.39
C PRO A 719 -8.05 -25.05 14.69
N GLU A 720 -9.36 -24.94 14.98
CA GLU A 720 -9.93 -24.27 16.18
C GLU A 720 -9.77 -22.74 16.26
N GLU A 721 -9.01 -22.12 15.37
CA GLU A 721 -8.93 -20.67 15.25
C GLU A 721 -10.00 -20.12 14.30
N MET A 722 -10.43 -18.90 14.59
CA MET A 722 -11.31 -18.12 13.72
C MET A 722 -10.80 -16.69 13.61
N THR A 723 -11.28 -15.97 12.60
CA THR A 723 -11.00 -14.56 12.39
C THR A 723 -12.28 -13.76 12.47
N VAL A 724 -12.25 -12.68 13.24
CA VAL A 724 -13.27 -11.64 13.28
C VAL A 724 -12.68 -10.37 12.70
N TYR A 725 -13.44 -9.66 11.87
CA TYR A 725 -12.99 -8.40 11.29
C TYR A 725 -13.72 -7.24 11.94
N LEU A 726 -12.97 -6.22 12.32
CA LEU A 726 -13.49 -4.92 12.71
C LEU A 726 -13.29 -3.94 11.55
N ARG A 727 -14.27 -3.09 11.25
CA ARG A 727 -14.10 -1.99 10.31
C ARG A 727 -14.62 -0.67 10.84
N THR A 728 -13.93 0.41 10.51
CA THR A 728 -14.28 1.78 10.92
C THR A 728 -13.86 2.82 9.88
N LYS A 729 -14.45 4.02 9.94
CA LYS A 729 -14.09 5.14 9.06
C LYS A 729 -12.66 5.61 9.34
N LEU A 730 -11.99 6.15 8.33
CA LEU A 730 -10.61 6.66 8.46
C LEU A 730 -10.45 7.73 9.55
N ALA A 731 -11.45 8.59 9.75
CA ALA A 731 -11.43 9.62 10.79
C ALA A 731 -11.30 9.05 12.22
N SER A 732 -11.87 7.88 12.47
CA SER A 732 -11.83 7.20 13.78
C SER A 732 -10.76 6.10 13.84
N ALA A 733 -10.21 5.70 12.69
CA ALA A 733 -9.30 4.56 12.55
C ALA A 733 -8.09 4.63 13.50
N ARG A 734 -7.40 5.78 13.57
CA ARG A 734 -6.25 5.96 14.46
C ARG A 734 -6.61 5.67 15.92
N HIS A 735 -7.75 6.20 16.37
CA HIS A 735 -8.22 6.01 17.75
C HIS A 735 -8.57 4.55 18.03
N VAL A 736 -9.32 3.91 17.12
CA VAL A 736 -9.73 2.51 17.27
C VAL A 736 -8.52 1.57 17.29
N MET A 737 -7.53 1.77 16.39
CA MET A 737 -6.32 0.92 16.36
C MET A 737 -5.43 1.14 17.59
N ALA A 738 -5.31 2.38 18.08
CA ALA A 738 -4.57 2.68 19.30
C ALA A 738 -5.23 2.05 20.54
N GLN A 739 -6.58 2.05 20.62
CA GLN A 739 -7.29 1.34 21.67
C GLN A 739 -7.14 -0.17 21.54
N ALA A 740 -7.25 -0.73 20.32
CA ALA A 740 -7.01 -2.15 20.07
C ALA A 740 -5.64 -2.61 20.55
N ARG A 741 -4.58 -1.82 20.28
CA ARG A 741 -3.22 -2.06 20.79
C ARG A 741 -3.18 -2.11 22.32
N ARG A 742 -3.74 -1.09 22.99
CA ARG A 742 -3.76 -1.01 24.47
C ARG A 742 -4.54 -2.16 25.09
N SER A 743 -5.75 -2.43 24.56
CA SER A 743 -6.60 -3.55 24.99
C SER A 743 -5.90 -4.89 24.82
N TYR A 744 -5.08 -5.06 23.78
CA TYR A 744 -4.29 -6.28 23.62
C TYR A 744 -3.19 -6.42 24.69
N GLY A 745 -2.55 -5.31 25.06
CA GLY A 745 -1.64 -5.23 26.21
C GLY A 745 -2.29 -5.68 27.51
N SER A 746 -3.49 -5.17 27.82
CA SER A 746 -4.27 -5.54 29.01
C SER A 746 -4.69 -7.01 28.99
N TYR A 747 -5.20 -7.50 27.84
CA TYR A 747 -5.55 -8.91 27.65
C TYR A 747 -4.34 -9.83 27.91
N ALA A 748 -3.18 -9.51 27.33
CA ALA A 748 -1.97 -10.32 27.47
C ALA A 748 -1.42 -10.34 28.91
N GLY A 749 -1.73 -9.34 29.73
CA GLY A 749 -1.29 -9.26 31.13
C GLY A 749 -2.19 -9.97 32.15
N GLY A 750 -3.43 -10.32 31.78
CA GLY A 750 -4.49 -10.78 32.69
C GLY A 750 -4.57 -12.29 32.99
N SER A 751 -3.63 -13.12 32.53
CA SER A 751 -3.52 -14.60 32.66
C SER A 751 -4.05 -15.50 31.51
N SER A 752 -3.30 -16.59 31.23
CA SER A 752 -3.54 -17.80 30.39
C SER A 752 -3.98 -17.68 28.91
N GLY A 753 -4.32 -16.49 28.41
CA GLY A 753 -4.78 -16.31 27.04
C GLY A 753 -3.73 -16.70 26.00
N MET A 754 -4.13 -17.46 24.97
CA MET A 754 -3.28 -17.69 23.81
C MET A 754 -3.04 -16.37 23.06
N PRO A 755 -1.88 -16.18 22.41
CA PRO A 755 -1.58 -14.95 21.69
C PRO A 755 -2.55 -14.76 20.51
N LEU A 756 -3.11 -13.56 20.40
CA LEU A 756 -3.93 -13.15 19.27
C LEU A 756 -3.04 -12.62 18.14
N ARG A 757 -3.50 -12.78 16.89
CA ARG A 757 -2.90 -12.13 15.73
C ARG A 757 -3.79 -10.98 15.29
N LEU A 758 -3.24 -9.78 15.35
CA LEU A 758 -3.85 -8.54 14.88
C LEU A 758 -3.21 -8.17 13.54
N GLU A 759 -4.04 -7.99 12.50
CA GLU A 759 -3.59 -7.55 11.19
C GLU A 759 -4.49 -6.42 10.68
N VAL A 760 -3.91 -5.23 10.50
CA VAL A 760 -4.61 -4.07 9.94
C VAL A 760 -4.57 -4.12 8.41
N ASP A 761 -5.73 -3.86 7.78
CA ASP A 761 -5.98 -4.02 6.35
C ASP A 761 -5.39 -5.34 5.81
N PRO A 762 -5.93 -6.48 6.28
CA PRO A 762 -5.51 -7.78 5.79
C PRO A 762 -5.79 -7.87 4.28
N PRO A 763 -4.97 -8.60 3.51
CA PRO A 763 -5.24 -8.82 2.10
C PRO A 763 -6.58 -9.56 1.94
N MET A 764 -7.52 -8.95 1.22
CA MET A 764 -8.88 -9.45 1.00
C MET A 764 -9.09 -10.05 -0.39
#